data_AF-A0A3B4Y9B8-F1
#
_entry.id   AF-A0A3B4Y9B8-F1
#
_cell.length_a   1.000
_cell.length_b   1.000
_cell.length_c   1.000
_cell.angle_alpha   90.00
_cell.angle_beta   90.00
_cell.angle_gamma   90.00
#
_symmetry.space_group_name_H-M   'P 1'
#
loop_
_entity.id
_entity.type
_entity.pdbx_description
1 polymer ?
#
loop_
_entity_poly.entity_id
_entity_poly.type
_entity_poly.pdbx_seq_one_letter_code
_entity_poly.pdbx_strand_id
1 'polypeptide(L)'
;MTTRSALLFLAALVGSCAPFTDTVNTGVREYEPSTEISDKTESYMPILCSPAPGPWSPSSSVDTLRPADISAVYILGMPFSHRDEASRVASSLTELLSMFNPDMITQHVDQTSAQPKSLLEEAEELSLSLSHQVSDWKFVLLFVPADSMCACSPHVAADVEAVVQDVEAVLQILQKRLRRALVHVAVWSTYLQQNNMCECMRDESINQCLHKATLLKTLQDSLSHVLENPRWHSKSADFTAMLQPAPVILEPNSDSDNAQSELNQLAVQLWTNMLQPMTGQTEVMDNDVIAIPCPTQERPLLRTRRNSPTDREKTVHSKASTLTDPVMGTEIPCADRSPSPTTPASVHELRPGDIKVVAAVGDSLTAANGVGAKSDNLLLVINEYRGLSWSIGGDANITTVTTLPNILREFNPSLTGFSRGIGNEKSPQAFLNQAVTGAKSGDMVRQVRVLVDKMKNDSRIDFHNDWKVITMFIGGNDICDFCTDSAFFSPRNVITRIRQALDILHSEVPRAIVNLVELLNIVTLRDLHRDSTLGCPTWFVSLVCPCILKPKQGSSELQTVNDFNRAYQHAMRELIDSGRYDTHDNFTVVLQPFFREVFLPLLEDGRPDRSYFSPDCFHLSQKAHTLMARALWNNMLEPVGNKTFTQDFTAGVDLKCPSESNPFFRTAINSNYTFPGPLPTPAPVTNWGSDFSCVNTAPSNSVPTSAHRIRPADIKVVAALGDSITAGFGAKAKNLLQLRTEYRGVSWSIGGDKKLETVTTLPNILKKFNPKIKGVSKGQGKRQTGLNMAVSGAKISGIPGQVRHLIDTIKNDSSVDFENDWKLVTLFIGGNDLCQYCNDRASLSPQNYSYHMMTSLDMLYKEVPRTIVNVLEILEIEGLRRIKRDSLGCSVLQKYVCPCFLLPGEDSPELAEVKRINRELQIETENLVYGGRYDGREDFAVVAQPFFQNSIVPLNADGRPDTTYFSEDCFHFSERGHADMAIALWNNMLEPVGKKQTYNNFTNARNNIKCPTEEHPYIFTKANSLPSSTTTTAPKTDSTTFPLTSTTSTTTTPTPAPTTHSTALPLTSDCLDSVPVWLAAVLAVIGLLIGWSVTWLLLSCRAKRSKRKMTAAVEMKGTVF
;
A
#
# COMPACT_ATOMS: atom_id res chain seq x y z
N MET A 1 -23.92 -7.87 48.81
CA MET A 1 -22.62 -7.44 49.40
C MET A 1 -21.51 -7.87 48.45
N THR A 2 -20.51 -7.07 48.06
CA THR A 2 -20.30 -5.61 48.19
C THR A 2 -19.44 -5.11 47.02
N THR A 3 -19.99 -4.30 46.12
CA THR A 3 -19.24 -3.64 45.03
C THR A 3 -18.16 -2.68 45.54
N ARG A 4 -18.27 -2.18 46.78
CA ARG A 4 -17.23 -1.37 47.45
C ARG A 4 -15.87 -2.08 47.60
N SER A 5 -15.83 -3.42 47.61
CA SER A 5 -14.59 -4.17 47.82
C SER A 5 -13.62 -4.09 46.62
N ALA A 6 -14.14 -3.84 45.41
CA ALA A 6 -13.31 -3.73 44.20
C ALA A 6 -12.58 -2.37 44.11
N LEU A 7 -13.26 -1.25 44.39
CA LEU A 7 -12.66 0.09 44.29
C LEU A 7 -11.49 0.29 45.26
N LEU A 8 -11.53 -0.35 46.45
CA LEU A 8 -10.42 -0.29 47.41
C LEU A 8 -9.13 -0.97 46.92
N PHE A 9 -9.22 -1.90 45.97
CA PHE A 9 -8.03 -2.46 45.31
C PHE A 9 -7.47 -1.55 44.20
N LEU A 10 -8.32 -0.78 43.50
CA LEU A 10 -7.85 0.21 42.51
C LEU A 10 -7.22 1.45 43.17
N ALA A 11 -7.79 1.95 44.27
CA ALA A 11 -7.29 3.14 44.96
C ALA A 11 -5.84 2.98 45.49
N ALA A 12 -5.39 1.75 45.71
CA ALA A 12 -4.01 1.44 46.13
C ALA A 12 -2.99 1.41 44.98
N LEU A 13 -3.43 1.50 43.71
CA LEU A 13 -2.56 1.45 42.52
C LEU A 13 -2.25 2.84 41.92
N VAL A 14 -3.04 3.87 42.25
CA VAL A 14 -2.95 5.20 41.61
C VAL A 14 -2.93 6.31 42.68
N GLY A 15 -1.74 6.65 43.17
CA GLY A 15 -1.55 7.67 44.20
C GLY A 15 -1.22 9.04 43.64
N SER A 16 -2.07 10.05 43.89
CA SER A 16 -1.77 11.49 43.80
C SER A 16 -2.90 12.33 44.43
N CYS A 17 -2.60 13.55 44.91
CA CYS A 17 -3.58 14.45 45.53
C CYS A 17 -3.27 15.94 45.31
N ALA A 18 -4.34 16.70 45.02
CA ALA A 18 -4.57 18.13 45.23
C ALA A 18 -3.89 19.20 44.33
N PRO A 19 -4.49 20.42 44.17
CA PRO A 19 -4.16 21.40 43.10
C PRO A 19 -3.85 22.83 43.61
N PHE A 20 -3.70 23.82 42.70
CA PHE A 20 -3.69 25.27 43.00
C PHE A 20 -4.29 26.14 41.86
N THR A 21 -4.46 27.46 42.10
CA THR A 21 -5.39 28.36 41.38
C THR A 21 -4.84 29.75 40.99
N ASP A 22 -5.55 30.40 40.05
CA ASP A 22 -5.79 31.86 39.86
C ASP A 22 -4.73 32.89 39.35
N THR A 23 -4.97 33.33 38.09
CA THR A 23 -5.26 34.71 37.55
C THR A 23 -4.49 36.01 37.93
N VAL A 24 -4.42 36.96 36.96
CA VAL A 24 -4.86 38.42 37.03
C VAL A 24 -4.05 39.40 36.11
N ASN A 25 -4.73 40.04 35.12
CA ASN A 25 -4.65 41.45 34.57
C ASN A 25 -3.30 42.20 34.31
N THR A 26 -3.16 43.38 33.64
CA THR A 26 -4.01 44.33 32.85
C THR A 26 -3.15 45.27 31.94
N GLY A 27 -3.74 45.93 30.93
CA GLY A 27 -3.21 47.15 30.26
C GLY A 27 -3.19 47.05 28.71
N VAL A 28 -3.85 47.86 27.86
CA VAL A 28 -4.07 49.34 27.78
C VAL A 28 -2.78 50.08 27.38
N ARG A 29 -2.67 50.80 26.25
CA ARG A 29 -3.59 51.05 25.09
C ARG A 29 -2.78 50.88 23.76
N GLU A 30 -2.77 51.61 22.64
CA GLU A 30 -3.58 52.66 21.99
C GLU A 30 -3.61 52.41 20.43
N TYR A 31 -3.64 53.47 19.61
CA TYR A 31 -3.63 53.64 18.13
C TYR A 31 -2.38 54.50 17.72
N GLU A 32 -2.05 54.96 16.49
CA GLU A 32 -2.68 55.02 15.13
C GLU A 32 -1.60 54.80 13.98
N PRO A 33 -1.53 55.42 12.74
CA PRO A 33 -0.93 54.69 11.59
C PRO A 33 0.09 55.41 10.65
N SER A 34 0.94 54.62 9.97
CA SER A 34 1.50 54.98 8.65
C SER A 34 1.91 53.75 7.82
N THR A 35 2.05 53.98 6.51
CA THR A 35 2.42 53.03 5.45
C THR A 35 3.92 52.71 5.42
N GLU A 36 4.27 51.47 5.08
CA GLU A 36 5.30 51.20 4.06
C GLU A 36 5.13 49.77 3.51
N ILE A 37 5.36 49.61 2.19
CA ILE A 37 5.22 48.34 1.44
C ILE A 37 6.40 48.23 0.49
N SER A 38 7.32 47.30 0.75
CA SER A 38 8.24 46.69 -0.23
C SER A 38 8.97 45.48 0.38
N ASP A 39 9.85 44.85 -0.40
CA ASP A 39 11.04 44.08 0.04
C ASP A 39 10.79 42.72 0.75
N LYS A 40 9.67 42.04 0.47
CA LYS A 40 9.45 40.63 0.88
C LYS A 40 8.98 39.67 -0.22
N THR A 41 9.07 40.07 -1.49
CA THR A 41 8.42 39.35 -2.60
C THR A 41 9.35 38.38 -3.37
N GLU A 42 10.68 38.49 -3.22
CA GLU A 42 11.63 37.83 -4.14
C GLU A 42 12.02 36.37 -3.80
N SER A 43 11.68 35.82 -2.63
CA SER A 43 12.16 34.49 -2.22
C SER A 43 11.25 33.29 -2.56
N TYR A 44 10.24 33.47 -3.43
CA TYR A 44 9.25 32.42 -3.77
C TYR A 44 9.29 31.96 -5.24
N MET A 45 10.19 32.51 -6.07
CA MET A 45 10.16 32.29 -7.52
C MET A 45 10.33 30.86 -8.07
N PRO A 46 10.92 29.84 -7.40
CA PRO A 46 11.09 28.51 -8.00
C PRO A 46 9.80 27.69 -8.20
N ILE A 47 8.68 28.06 -7.57
CA ILE A 47 7.42 27.30 -7.59
C ILE A 47 6.43 27.85 -8.64
N LEU A 48 6.65 29.10 -9.09
CA LEU A 48 5.77 29.78 -10.03
C LEU A 48 6.31 29.71 -11.45
N CYS A 49 5.43 29.46 -12.43
CA CYS A 49 5.81 29.46 -13.83
C CYS A 49 6.40 30.82 -14.24
N SER A 50 7.64 30.82 -14.74
CA SER A 50 8.29 32.04 -15.23
C SER A 50 7.50 32.60 -16.43
N PRO A 51 7.15 33.90 -16.45
CA PRO A 51 6.41 34.49 -17.56
C PRO A 51 7.22 34.42 -18.86
N ALA A 52 6.61 33.90 -19.93
CA ALA A 52 7.30 33.67 -21.20
C ALA A 52 7.76 35.00 -21.85
N PRO A 53 8.96 35.05 -22.49
CA PRO A 53 9.51 36.32 -22.94
C PRO A 53 8.76 37.00 -24.10
N GLY A 54 8.43 38.27 -23.88
CA GLY A 54 8.18 39.27 -24.93
C GLY A 54 6.71 39.48 -25.35
N PRO A 55 6.40 40.62 -26.01
CA PRO A 55 5.08 40.89 -26.56
C PRO A 55 4.87 40.13 -27.88
N TRP A 56 3.94 39.18 -27.89
CA TRP A 56 3.52 38.46 -29.09
C TRP A 56 2.21 39.06 -29.60
N SER A 57 1.94 38.96 -30.91
CA SER A 57 0.69 39.49 -31.50
C SER A 57 -0.56 38.83 -30.88
N PRO A 58 -1.67 39.57 -30.67
CA PRO A 58 -2.88 39.01 -30.09
C PRO A 58 -3.39 37.80 -30.86
N SER A 59 -3.64 36.69 -30.15
CA SER A 59 -4.08 35.43 -30.73
C SER A 59 -5.35 35.60 -31.56
N SER A 60 -5.22 35.29 -32.86
CA SER A 60 -6.26 35.48 -33.88
C SER A 60 -7.10 34.21 -34.11
N SER A 61 -6.71 33.09 -33.52
CA SER A 61 -7.43 31.82 -33.53
C SER A 61 -7.39 31.17 -32.15
N VAL A 62 -8.46 30.45 -31.82
CA VAL A 62 -8.60 29.65 -30.60
C VAL A 62 -7.50 28.57 -30.47
N ASP A 63 -6.96 28.09 -31.59
CA ASP A 63 -5.88 27.09 -31.61
C ASP A 63 -4.48 27.67 -31.38
N THR A 64 -4.33 29.00 -31.34
CA THR A 64 -3.06 29.66 -31.02
C THR A 64 -3.09 30.31 -29.63
N LEU A 65 -4.11 30.05 -28.83
CA LEU A 65 -4.22 30.58 -27.47
C LEU A 65 -3.10 30.05 -26.57
N ARG A 66 -2.61 30.93 -25.72
CA ARG A 66 -1.72 30.66 -24.58
C ARG A 66 -2.51 30.97 -23.29
N PRO A 67 -2.09 30.50 -22.11
CA PRO A 67 -2.78 30.85 -20.86
C PRO A 67 -2.97 32.37 -20.66
N ALA A 68 -1.97 33.17 -21.03
CA ALA A 68 -2.00 34.63 -20.96
C ALA A 68 -2.99 35.31 -21.93
N ASP A 69 -3.53 34.60 -22.93
CA ASP A 69 -4.51 35.16 -23.87
C ASP A 69 -5.94 35.09 -23.31
N ILE A 70 -6.21 34.30 -22.26
CA ILE A 70 -7.54 34.14 -21.63
C ILE A 70 -7.81 35.32 -20.69
N SER A 71 -8.98 35.95 -20.84
CA SER A 71 -9.42 37.10 -20.04
C SER A 71 -10.51 36.78 -19.02
N ALA A 72 -11.21 35.65 -19.16
CA ALA A 72 -12.26 35.26 -18.22
C ALA A 72 -12.50 33.76 -18.15
N VAL A 73 -12.88 33.28 -16.97
CA VAL A 73 -13.27 31.89 -16.69
C VAL A 73 -14.73 31.82 -16.27
N TYR A 74 -15.47 30.92 -16.93
CA TYR A 74 -16.87 30.61 -16.65
C TYR A 74 -17.02 29.11 -16.38
N ILE A 75 -17.89 28.74 -15.46
CA ILE A 75 -18.19 27.34 -15.14
C ILE A 75 -19.70 27.09 -15.24
N LEU A 76 -20.05 25.94 -15.81
CA LEU A 76 -21.43 25.45 -16.01
C LEU A 76 -21.54 24.03 -15.46
N GLY A 77 -22.73 23.62 -15.01
CA GLY A 77 -23.04 22.23 -14.66
C GLY A 77 -22.48 21.73 -13.33
N MET A 78 -22.23 22.62 -12.36
CA MET A 78 -21.74 22.21 -11.04
C MET A 78 -22.72 21.25 -10.34
N PRO A 79 -22.25 20.08 -9.83
CA PRO A 79 -23.11 19.12 -9.13
C PRO A 79 -23.75 19.74 -7.89
N PHE A 80 -25.08 19.66 -7.77
CA PHE A 80 -25.81 20.31 -6.68
C PHE A 80 -25.40 19.82 -5.27
N SER A 81 -25.06 18.53 -5.12
CA SER A 81 -24.63 17.95 -3.84
C SER A 81 -23.16 18.19 -3.47
N HIS A 82 -22.32 18.61 -4.44
CA HIS A 82 -20.88 18.84 -4.26
C HIS A 82 -20.46 20.21 -4.86
N ARG A 83 -21.35 21.20 -4.68
CA ARG A 83 -21.23 22.53 -5.28
C ARG A 83 -20.04 23.30 -4.70
N ASP A 84 -19.77 23.16 -3.41
CA ASP A 84 -18.66 23.81 -2.73
C ASP A 84 -17.31 23.22 -3.18
N GLU A 85 -17.24 21.89 -3.33
CA GLU A 85 -16.07 21.16 -3.80
C GLU A 85 -15.76 21.48 -5.27
N ALA A 86 -16.75 21.41 -6.15
CA ALA A 86 -16.61 21.76 -7.56
C ALA A 86 -16.28 23.26 -7.75
N SER A 87 -16.81 24.13 -6.88
CA SER A 87 -16.45 25.55 -6.84
C SER A 87 -14.98 25.73 -6.45
N ARG A 88 -14.49 25.08 -5.39
CA ARG A 88 -13.07 25.12 -4.98
C ARG A 88 -12.12 24.65 -6.08
N VAL A 89 -12.40 23.50 -6.72
CA VAL A 89 -11.58 23.00 -7.85
C VAL A 89 -11.52 24.04 -8.97
N ALA A 90 -12.65 24.67 -9.30
CA ALA A 90 -12.70 25.72 -10.30
C ALA A 90 -11.97 27.01 -9.88
N SER A 91 -12.05 27.41 -8.60
CA SER A 91 -11.28 28.55 -8.07
C SER A 91 -9.78 28.30 -8.13
N SER A 92 -9.29 27.13 -7.74
CA SER A 92 -7.85 26.81 -7.83
C SER A 92 -7.35 26.69 -9.27
N LEU A 93 -8.17 26.20 -10.21
CA LEU A 93 -7.84 26.24 -11.65
C LEU A 93 -7.78 27.69 -12.18
N THR A 94 -8.62 28.57 -11.64
CA THR A 94 -8.65 30.00 -11.96
C THR A 94 -7.42 30.72 -11.39
N GLU A 95 -6.99 30.38 -10.17
CA GLU A 95 -5.72 30.88 -9.60
C GLU A 95 -4.52 30.51 -10.49
N LEU A 96 -4.44 29.26 -10.98
CA LEU A 96 -3.40 28.83 -11.92
C LEU A 96 -3.39 29.62 -13.25
N LEU A 97 -4.55 29.97 -13.81
CA LEU A 97 -4.65 30.82 -14.99
C LEU A 97 -4.21 32.28 -14.71
N SER A 98 -4.55 32.81 -13.53
CA SER A 98 -4.22 34.18 -13.12
C SER A 98 -2.70 34.45 -13.04
N MET A 99 -1.88 33.41 -12.87
CA MET A 99 -0.42 33.49 -12.96
C MET A 99 0.10 33.96 -14.33
N PHE A 100 -0.71 33.83 -15.38
CA PHE A 100 -0.36 34.21 -16.76
C PHE A 100 -1.12 35.44 -17.27
N ASN A 101 -2.32 35.70 -16.76
CA ASN A 101 -3.04 36.96 -16.97
C ASN A 101 -3.63 37.49 -15.64
N PRO A 102 -3.05 38.53 -15.02
CA PRO A 102 -3.51 39.06 -13.74
C PRO A 102 -4.82 39.87 -13.85
N ASP A 103 -5.19 40.32 -15.06
CA ASP A 103 -6.43 41.09 -15.31
C ASP A 103 -7.66 40.17 -15.54
N MET A 104 -7.53 38.87 -15.26
CA MET A 104 -8.55 37.87 -15.58
C MET A 104 -9.79 37.96 -14.66
N ILE A 105 -10.98 38.06 -15.26
CA ILE A 105 -12.26 38.14 -14.54
C ILE A 105 -12.85 36.75 -14.33
N THR A 106 -13.18 36.41 -13.09
CA THR A 106 -13.89 35.16 -12.76
C THR A 106 -15.37 35.43 -12.62
N GLN A 107 -16.21 34.72 -13.38
CA GLN A 107 -17.67 34.83 -13.28
C GLN A 107 -18.31 33.45 -13.22
N HIS A 108 -18.65 33.02 -12.01
CA HIS A 108 -19.66 31.99 -11.81
C HIS A 108 -21.03 32.56 -12.24
N VAL A 109 -21.80 31.82 -13.05
CA VAL A 109 -23.18 32.19 -13.34
C VAL A 109 -23.99 32.12 -12.03
N ASP A 110 -24.77 33.15 -11.72
CA ASP A 110 -25.09 33.45 -10.33
C ASP A 110 -25.92 32.36 -9.63
N GLN A 111 -25.46 32.00 -8.42
CA GLN A 111 -25.94 30.87 -7.62
C GLN A 111 -26.99 31.30 -6.56
N THR A 112 -27.59 32.48 -6.71
CA THR A 112 -28.65 32.99 -5.82
C THR A 112 -29.99 32.23 -5.88
N SER A 113 -30.14 31.25 -6.80
CA SER A 113 -31.29 30.35 -6.86
C SER A 113 -31.17 29.17 -5.88
N ALA A 114 -32.18 29.00 -5.04
CA ALA A 114 -32.35 27.81 -4.18
C ALA A 114 -32.93 26.58 -4.92
N GLN A 115 -33.30 26.71 -6.20
CA GLN A 115 -33.74 25.60 -7.05
C GLN A 115 -32.66 25.23 -8.08
N PRO A 116 -32.50 23.93 -8.43
CA PRO A 116 -31.60 23.51 -9.51
C PRO A 116 -32.06 24.10 -10.85
N LYS A 117 -31.15 24.80 -11.54
CA LYS A 117 -31.29 25.13 -12.97
C LYS A 117 -30.87 23.92 -13.81
N SER A 118 -31.42 23.79 -15.02
CA SER A 118 -30.90 22.87 -16.03
C SER A 118 -29.62 23.41 -16.67
N LEU A 119 -28.79 22.50 -17.22
CA LEU A 119 -27.55 22.85 -17.92
C LEU A 119 -27.80 23.80 -19.11
N LEU A 120 -28.98 23.68 -19.73
CA LEU A 120 -29.43 24.50 -20.84
C LEU A 120 -29.72 25.95 -20.41
N GLU A 121 -30.38 26.13 -19.25
CA GLU A 121 -30.69 27.46 -18.70
C GLU A 121 -29.42 28.21 -18.29
N GLU A 122 -28.47 27.55 -17.63
CA GLU A 122 -27.17 28.16 -17.29
C GLU A 122 -26.41 28.61 -18.55
N ALA A 123 -26.46 27.82 -19.63
CA ALA A 123 -25.84 28.17 -20.91
C ALA A 123 -26.56 29.31 -21.65
N GLU A 124 -27.89 29.42 -21.55
CA GLU A 124 -28.65 30.55 -22.09
C GLU A 124 -28.35 31.85 -21.33
N GLU A 125 -28.32 31.80 -20.00
CA GLU A 125 -28.04 32.93 -19.11
C GLU A 125 -26.62 33.47 -19.33
N LEU A 126 -25.61 32.60 -19.36
CA LEU A 126 -24.23 32.93 -19.73
C LEU A 126 -24.16 33.59 -21.13
N SER A 127 -24.91 33.05 -22.09
CA SER A 127 -24.91 33.57 -23.45
C SER A 127 -25.60 34.94 -23.59
N LEU A 128 -26.54 35.27 -22.70
CA LEU A 128 -27.21 36.56 -22.67
C LEU A 128 -26.33 37.62 -22.00
N SER A 129 -25.72 37.31 -20.84
CA SER A 129 -24.86 38.24 -20.11
C SER A 129 -23.61 38.65 -20.91
N LEU A 130 -23.05 37.75 -21.71
CA LEU A 130 -21.82 37.97 -22.49
C LEU A 130 -22.05 38.45 -23.92
N SER A 131 -23.30 38.64 -24.35
CA SER A 131 -23.69 39.01 -25.72
C SER A 131 -23.07 40.31 -26.27
N HIS A 132 -22.48 41.14 -25.39
CA HIS A 132 -21.82 42.40 -25.73
C HIS A 132 -20.27 42.38 -25.60
N GLN A 133 -19.65 41.31 -25.09
CA GLN A 133 -18.20 41.22 -24.87
C GLN A 133 -17.48 40.52 -26.05
N VAL A 134 -17.08 41.31 -27.04
CA VAL A 134 -16.63 40.80 -28.36
C VAL A 134 -15.10 40.70 -28.51
N SER A 135 -14.32 41.44 -27.71
CA SER A 135 -12.86 41.55 -27.87
C SER A 135 -12.06 40.39 -27.26
N ASP A 136 -12.53 39.78 -26.17
CA ASP A 136 -11.66 39.07 -25.23
C ASP A 136 -11.94 37.56 -25.17
N TRP A 137 -10.90 36.74 -24.94
CA TRP A 137 -10.98 35.28 -25.00
C TRP A 137 -11.43 34.64 -23.68
N LYS A 138 -12.38 33.72 -23.79
CA LYS A 138 -13.13 33.15 -22.66
C LYS A 138 -12.85 31.66 -22.55
N PHE A 139 -12.55 31.20 -21.35
CA PHE A 139 -12.51 29.79 -21.03
C PHE A 139 -13.83 29.36 -20.38
N VAL A 140 -14.41 28.25 -20.83
CA VAL A 140 -15.66 27.69 -20.28
C VAL A 140 -15.42 26.24 -19.85
N LEU A 141 -15.54 25.97 -18.55
CA LEU A 141 -15.49 24.62 -18.00
C LEU A 141 -16.92 24.09 -17.81
N LEU A 142 -17.30 23.10 -18.61
CA LEU A 142 -18.61 22.45 -18.57
C LEU A 142 -18.51 21.14 -17.80
N PHE A 143 -18.96 21.14 -16.54
CA PHE A 143 -19.05 19.91 -15.75
C PHE A 143 -20.27 19.08 -16.19
N VAL A 144 -20.10 17.77 -16.23
CA VAL A 144 -21.15 16.78 -16.55
C VAL A 144 -21.25 15.82 -15.36
N PRO A 145 -22.20 16.01 -14.43
CA PRO A 145 -22.29 15.21 -13.21
C PRO A 145 -22.80 13.79 -13.54
N ALA A 146 -21.98 12.78 -13.30
CA ALA A 146 -22.34 11.38 -13.53
C ALA A 146 -23.14 10.75 -12.37
N ASP A 147 -23.03 11.31 -11.15
CA ASP A 147 -23.65 10.76 -9.94
C ASP A 147 -25.20 10.91 -9.90
N SER A 148 -25.77 11.63 -10.86
CA SER A 148 -27.21 11.71 -11.11
C SER A 148 -27.76 10.46 -11.84
N MET A 149 -26.91 9.74 -12.56
CA MET A 149 -27.28 8.52 -13.30
C MET A 149 -27.06 7.28 -12.45
N CYS A 150 -27.89 6.25 -12.63
CA CYS A 150 -27.77 5.02 -11.85
C CYS A 150 -27.00 3.94 -12.61
N ALA A 151 -25.77 3.65 -12.17
CA ALA A 151 -24.82 2.77 -12.87
C ALA A 151 -25.28 1.30 -13.05
N CYS A 152 -26.29 0.85 -12.30
CA CYS A 152 -26.93 -0.47 -12.43
C CYS A 152 -28.35 -0.41 -13.05
N SER A 153 -28.75 0.74 -13.63
CA SER A 153 -30.02 0.91 -14.35
C SER A 153 -30.05 0.07 -15.63
N PRO A 154 -31.13 -0.66 -15.93
CA PRO A 154 -31.31 -1.27 -17.26
C PRO A 154 -31.51 -0.22 -18.37
N HIS A 155 -31.72 1.05 -18.01
CA HIS A 155 -31.84 2.18 -18.92
C HIS A 155 -30.58 3.05 -18.99
N VAL A 156 -29.48 2.66 -18.33
CA VAL A 156 -28.24 3.47 -18.21
C VAL A 156 -27.68 3.96 -19.55
N ALA A 157 -27.87 3.21 -20.64
CA ALA A 157 -27.46 3.64 -21.98
C ALA A 157 -28.30 4.82 -22.53
N ALA A 158 -29.61 4.84 -22.25
CA ALA A 158 -30.50 5.94 -22.59
C ALA A 158 -30.33 7.14 -21.64
N ASP A 159 -30.03 6.86 -20.36
CA ASP A 159 -29.69 7.89 -19.37
C ASP A 159 -28.42 8.66 -19.82
N VAL A 160 -27.38 7.93 -20.26
CA VAL A 160 -26.17 8.52 -20.87
C VAL A 160 -26.47 9.22 -22.19
N GLU A 161 -27.31 8.67 -23.07
CA GLU A 161 -27.67 9.32 -24.33
C GLU A 161 -28.36 10.67 -24.09
N ALA A 162 -29.29 10.76 -23.13
CA ALA A 162 -29.95 12.01 -22.78
C ALA A 162 -28.97 13.08 -22.27
N VAL A 163 -28.06 12.72 -21.35
CA VAL A 163 -27.01 13.63 -20.85
C VAL A 163 -26.09 14.10 -21.99
N VAL A 164 -25.78 13.23 -22.95
CA VAL A 164 -24.95 13.57 -24.12
C VAL A 164 -25.71 14.49 -25.09
N GLN A 165 -27.02 14.32 -25.27
CA GLN A 165 -27.86 15.23 -26.06
C GLN A 165 -27.98 16.62 -25.41
N ASP A 166 -28.14 16.71 -24.08
CA ASP A 166 -28.15 17.97 -23.33
C ASP A 166 -26.81 18.72 -23.47
N VAL A 167 -25.69 18.01 -23.34
CA VAL A 167 -24.36 18.60 -23.56
C VAL A 167 -24.19 19.07 -25.01
N GLU A 168 -24.69 18.33 -26.01
CA GLU A 168 -24.66 18.84 -27.39
C GLU A 168 -25.49 20.12 -27.53
N ALA A 169 -26.73 20.15 -27.02
CA ALA A 169 -27.61 21.32 -27.09
C ALA A 169 -26.97 22.57 -26.44
N VAL A 170 -26.33 22.40 -25.28
CA VAL A 170 -25.53 23.45 -24.61
C VAL A 170 -24.39 23.93 -25.50
N LEU A 171 -23.59 23.02 -26.06
CA LEU A 171 -22.51 23.37 -26.98
C LEU A 171 -23.03 24.09 -28.25
N GLN A 172 -24.23 23.74 -28.75
CA GLN A 172 -24.87 24.46 -29.87
C GLN A 172 -25.23 25.91 -29.50
N ILE A 173 -25.70 26.16 -28.27
CA ILE A 173 -26.02 27.51 -27.77
C ILE A 173 -24.74 28.33 -27.61
N LEU A 174 -23.72 27.78 -26.93
CA LEU A 174 -22.43 28.43 -26.72
C LEU A 174 -21.75 28.76 -28.05
N GLN A 175 -21.68 27.82 -29.00
CA GLN A 175 -21.12 28.04 -30.34
C GLN A 175 -21.86 29.12 -31.15
N LYS A 176 -23.16 29.31 -30.91
CA LYS A 176 -23.99 30.27 -31.65
C LYS A 176 -23.95 31.68 -31.05
N ARG A 177 -23.77 31.81 -29.73
CA ARG A 177 -23.91 33.07 -29.00
C ARG A 177 -22.59 33.62 -28.44
N LEU A 178 -21.65 32.77 -28.02
CA LEU A 178 -20.34 33.21 -27.54
C LEU A 178 -19.35 33.36 -28.70
N ARG A 179 -18.58 34.46 -28.67
CA ARG A 179 -17.40 34.68 -29.49
C ARG A 179 -16.14 34.65 -28.64
N ARG A 180 -15.02 34.27 -29.27
CA ARG A 180 -13.72 34.05 -28.64
C ARG A 180 -13.80 33.10 -27.45
N ALA A 181 -14.14 31.83 -27.69
CA ALA A 181 -14.36 30.84 -26.62
C ALA A 181 -13.60 29.51 -26.81
N LEU A 182 -12.96 29.06 -25.74
CA LEU A 182 -12.38 27.71 -25.57
C LEU A 182 -13.21 26.96 -24.52
N VAL A 183 -13.87 25.88 -24.92
CA VAL A 183 -14.76 25.09 -24.05
C VAL A 183 -14.12 23.74 -23.72
N HIS A 184 -13.96 23.44 -22.43
CA HIS A 184 -13.54 22.12 -21.94
C HIS A 184 -14.71 21.43 -21.22
N VAL A 185 -15.06 20.24 -21.67
CA VAL A 185 -16.10 19.40 -21.05
C VAL A 185 -15.43 18.41 -20.10
N ALA A 186 -15.95 18.28 -18.87
CA ALA A 186 -15.36 17.47 -17.80
C ALA A 186 -16.43 16.62 -17.10
N VAL A 187 -16.33 15.30 -17.16
CA VAL A 187 -17.18 14.40 -16.36
C VAL A 187 -16.80 14.52 -14.89
N TRP A 188 -17.78 14.67 -13.99
CA TRP A 188 -17.58 14.78 -12.54
C TRP A 188 -18.24 13.63 -11.78
N SER A 189 -17.57 13.10 -10.75
CA SER A 189 -18.12 12.07 -9.86
C SER A 189 -17.43 12.02 -8.50
N THR A 190 -18.08 11.37 -7.54
CA THR A 190 -17.55 11.07 -6.19
C THR A 190 -17.18 9.60 -6.03
N TYR A 191 -16.15 9.29 -5.27
CA TYR A 191 -15.77 7.90 -4.98
C TYR A 191 -16.67 7.32 -3.88
N LEU A 192 -17.59 6.42 -4.26
CA LEU A 192 -18.31 5.51 -3.34
C LEU A 192 -18.98 6.11 -2.09
N GLN A 193 -19.62 7.30 -2.17
CA GLN A 193 -20.78 7.53 -1.27
C GLN A 193 -21.91 6.54 -1.61
N GLN A 194 -22.60 6.03 -0.59
CA GLN A 194 -23.80 5.22 -0.75
C GLN A 194 -24.92 6.06 -1.37
N ASN A 195 -24.99 6.06 -2.69
CA ASN A 195 -25.97 6.86 -3.43
C ASN A 195 -27.38 6.29 -3.22
N ASN A 196 -28.07 6.76 -2.18
CA ASN A 196 -29.39 6.30 -1.76
C ASN A 196 -30.50 6.47 -2.82
N MET A 197 -30.19 7.18 -3.91
CA MET A 197 -30.97 7.24 -5.16
C MET A 197 -31.07 5.88 -5.87
N CYS A 198 -30.03 5.04 -5.77
CA CYS A 198 -29.91 3.78 -6.53
C CYS A 198 -30.28 2.56 -5.68
N GLU A 199 -31.52 2.09 -5.81
CA GLU A 199 -31.97 0.90 -5.09
C GLU A 199 -31.16 -0.36 -5.47
N CYS A 200 -30.79 -0.53 -6.74
CA CYS A 200 -29.98 -1.67 -7.19
C CYS A 200 -28.55 -1.69 -6.59
N MET A 201 -27.97 -0.54 -6.23
CA MET A 201 -26.64 -0.50 -5.59
C MET A 201 -26.63 -1.10 -4.18
N ARG A 202 -27.79 -1.44 -3.61
CA ARG A 202 -27.92 -2.10 -2.29
C ARG A 202 -27.80 -3.63 -2.33
N ASP A 203 -27.75 -4.27 -3.50
CA ASP A 203 -27.51 -5.72 -3.59
C ASP A 203 -26.01 -6.04 -3.46
N GLU A 204 -25.63 -6.81 -2.43
CA GLU A 204 -24.25 -7.22 -2.13
C GLU A 204 -23.57 -8.04 -3.24
N SER A 205 -24.30 -8.50 -4.25
CA SER A 205 -23.73 -9.16 -5.45
C SER A 205 -23.25 -8.18 -6.53
N ILE A 206 -23.58 -6.88 -6.43
CA ILE A 206 -23.17 -5.87 -7.41
C ILE A 206 -21.85 -5.23 -6.98
N ASN A 207 -20.79 -5.43 -7.78
CA ASN A 207 -19.54 -4.68 -7.63
C ASN A 207 -19.79 -3.20 -8.00
N GLN A 208 -20.07 -2.40 -6.98
CA GLN A 208 -20.37 -0.97 -7.09
C GLN A 208 -19.24 -0.17 -7.77
N CYS A 209 -17.98 -0.50 -7.47
CA CYS A 209 -16.82 0.20 -8.01
C CYS A 209 -16.69 -0.04 -9.52
N LEU A 210 -16.82 -1.30 -9.97
CA LEU A 210 -16.78 -1.66 -11.38
C LEU A 210 -17.91 -0.97 -12.17
N HIS A 211 -19.16 -1.05 -11.68
CA HIS A 211 -20.29 -0.40 -12.34
C HIS A 211 -20.11 1.11 -12.45
N LYS A 212 -19.65 1.76 -11.37
CA LYS A 212 -19.40 3.21 -11.37
C LYS A 212 -18.28 3.60 -12.34
N ALA A 213 -17.17 2.88 -12.35
CA ALA A 213 -16.07 3.11 -13.30
C ALA A 213 -16.53 2.92 -14.76
N THR A 214 -17.33 1.89 -15.03
CA THR A 214 -17.91 1.62 -16.35
C THR A 214 -18.87 2.72 -16.80
N LEU A 215 -19.75 3.22 -15.93
CA LEU A 215 -20.62 4.37 -16.22
C LEU A 215 -19.79 5.61 -16.62
N LEU A 216 -18.79 5.96 -15.81
CA LEU A 216 -17.95 7.15 -16.03
C LEU A 216 -17.25 7.11 -17.39
N LYS A 217 -16.64 5.99 -17.73
CA LYS A 217 -15.91 5.83 -19.00
C LYS A 217 -16.87 5.74 -20.20
N THR A 218 -18.06 5.15 -20.03
CA THR A 218 -19.11 5.17 -21.07
C THR A 218 -19.55 6.60 -21.39
N LEU A 219 -19.82 7.42 -20.36
CA LEU A 219 -20.13 8.83 -20.55
C LEU A 219 -18.96 9.57 -21.22
N GLN A 220 -17.72 9.32 -20.79
CA GLN A 220 -16.51 9.88 -21.40
C GLN A 220 -16.42 9.56 -22.90
N ASP A 221 -16.66 8.31 -23.30
CA ASP A 221 -16.55 7.88 -24.70
C ASP A 221 -17.69 8.38 -25.58
N SER A 222 -18.92 8.42 -25.07
CA SER A 222 -20.07 9.01 -25.78
C SER A 222 -19.90 10.52 -25.99
N LEU A 223 -19.44 11.25 -24.97
CA LEU A 223 -19.11 12.68 -25.10
C LEU A 223 -17.93 12.91 -26.05
N SER A 224 -16.92 12.04 -26.01
CA SER A 224 -15.77 12.09 -26.93
C SER A 224 -16.22 11.94 -28.37
N HIS A 225 -17.09 10.96 -28.68
CA HIS A 225 -17.63 10.76 -30.02
C HIS A 225 -18.43 11.98 -30.54
N VAL A 226 -19.20 12.66 -29.69
CA VAL A 226 -19.88 13.92 -30.06
C VAL A 226 -18.86 15.04 -30.33
N LEU A 227 -17.87 15.21 -29.47
CA LEU A 227 -16.85 16.26 -29.56
C LEU A 227 -15.82 16.03 -30.68
N GLU A 228 -15.68 14.80 -31.19
CA GLU A 228 -14.92 14.50 -32.41
C GLU A 228 -15.54 15.10 -33.67
N ASN A 229 -16.84 15.45 -33.67
CA ASN A 229 -17.50 16.06 -34.83
C ASN A 229 -16.76 17.35 -35.24
N PRO A 230 -16.29 17.49 -36.50
CA PRO A 230 -15.56 18.68 -36.96
C PRO A 230 -16.28 20.01 -36.78
N ARG A 231 -17.61 20.00 -36.55
CA ARG A 231 -18.36 21.18 -36.08
C ARG A 231 -17.72 21.87 -34.87
N TRP A 232 -17.11 21.12 -33.96
CA TRP A 232 -16.65 21.64 -32.67
C TRP A 232 -15.21 22.16 -32.67
N HIS A 233 -14.39 21.78 -33.65
CA HIS A 233 -12.95 22.10 -33.67
C HIS A 233 -12.39 22.50 -35.04
N SER A 234 -13.13 22.36 -36.15
CA SER A 234 -12.60 22.63 -37.49
C SER A 234 -13.19 23.86 -38.19
N LYS A 235 -14.41 24.28 -37.85
CA LYS A 235 -15.20 25.22 -38.66
C LYS A 235 -15.03 26.71 -38.34
N SER A 236 -14.44 27.06 -37.19
CA SER A 236 -14.24 28.46 -36.78
C SER A 236 -12.82 28.66 -36.26
N ALA A 237 -12.33 29.90 -36.35
CA ALA A 237 -11.16 30.36 -35.59
C ALA A 237 -11.59 30.92 -34.21
N ASP A 238 -12.88 31.19 -34.01
CA ASP A 238 -13.44 31.99 -32.90
C ASP A 238 -14.02 31.13 -31.75
N PHE A 239 -14.12 29.81 -31.97
CA PHE A 239 -14.73 28.85 -31.03
C PHE A 239 -14.10 27.46 -31.21
N THR A 240 -13.74 26.79 -30.10
CA THR A 240 -13.47 25.35 -30.09
C THR A 240 -14.02 24.69 -28.82
N ALA A 241 -14.41 23.41 -28.91
CA ALA A 241 -14.81 22.60 -27.76
C ALA A 241 -14.11 21.23 -27.78
N MET A 242 -13.66 20.77 -26.62
CA MET A 242 -13.07 19.43 -26.44
C MET A 242 -13.35 18.83 -25.05
N LEU A 243 -13.14 17.53 -24.93
CA LEU A 243 -13.30 16.78 -23.68
C LEU A 243 -11.97 16.72 -22.91
N GLN A 244 -12.04 16.77 -21.58
CA GLN A 244 -10.92 16.36 -20.72
C GLN A 244 -10.59 14.87 -20.95
N PRO A 245 -9.32 14.44 -20.85
CA PRO A 245 -8.94 13.05 -21.14
C PRO A 245 -9.37 12.04 -20.06
N ALA A 246 -9.66 12.51 -18.85
CA ALA A 246 -10.12 11.71 -17.71
C ALA A 246 -11.26 12.46 -16.98
N PRO A 247 -12.14 11.74 -16.25
CA PRO A 247 -13.09 12.35 -15.34
C PRO A 247 -12.39 12.96 -14.12
N VAL A 248 -13.08 13.90 -13.47
CA VAL A 248 -12.74 14.42 -12.15
C VAL A 248 -13.45 13.55 -11.12
N ILE A 249 -12.69 12.82 -10.30
CA ILE A 249 -13.21 11.90 -9.28
C ILE A 249 -12.78 12.40 -7.90
N LEU A 250 -13.75 12.80 -7.09
CA LEU A 250 -13.53 13.28 -5.71
C LEU A 250 -13.54 12.10 -4.73
N GLU A 251 -12.40 11.79 -4.11
CA GLU A 251 -12.31 10.76 -3.06
C GLU A 251 -12.87 11.34 -1.73
N PRO A 252 -13.73 10.63 -0.97
CA PRO A 252 -14.33 11.15 0.26
C PRO A 252 -13.37 10.98 1.42
N ASN A 253 -12.86 12.07 1.96
CA ASN A 253 -11.97 12.04 3.12
C ASN A 253 -12.62 12.67 4.36
N SER A 254 -12.28 12.15 5.54
CA SER A 254 -12.84 12.61 6.84
C SER A 254 -12.00 13.69 7.52
N ASP A 255 -10.78 13.95 7.05
CA ASP A 255 -9.91 15.03 7.53
C ASP A 255 -10.05 16.31 6.69
N SER A 256 -10.36 17.43 7.34
CA SER A 256 -10.57 18.73 6.67
C SER A 256 -9.34 19.27 5.95
N ASP A 257 -8.15 18.89 6.43
CA ASP A 257 -6.89 19.46 5.98
C ASP A 257 -6.34 18.72 4.75
N ASN A 258 -6.62 17.40 4.63
CA ASN A 258 -6.33 16.62 3.42
C ASN A 258 -7.28 16.94 2.27
N ALA A 259 -8.57 17.15 2.57
CA ALA A 259 -9.58 17.47 1.55
C ALA A 259 -9.19 18.69 0.68
N GLN A 260 -8.54 19.71 1.24
CA GLN A 260 -8.06 20.84 0.45
C GLN A 260 -6.85 20.48 -0.45
N SER A 261 -6.00 19.53 -0.03
CA SER A 261 -4.91 19.02 -0.86
C SER A 261 -5.44 18.25 -2.08
N GLU A 262 -6.41 17.36 -1.86
CA GLU A 262 -7.08 16.58 -2.91
C GLU A 262 -7.80 17.48 -3.92
N LEU A 263 -8.54 18.50 -3.47
CA LEU A 263 -9.17 19.49 -4.35
C LEU A 263 -8.14 20.28 -5.17
N ASN A 264 -6.99 20.62 -4.58
CA ASN A 264 -5.88 21.25 -5.31
C ASN A 264 -5.28 20.29 -6.35
N GLN A 265 -5.14 19.00 -6.05
CA GLN A 265 -4.67 18.00 -7.00
C GLN A 265 -5.63 17.84 -8.19
N LEU A 266 -6.95 17.82 -7.96
CA LEU A 266 -7.96 17.78 -9.04
C LEU A 266 -7.91 19.04 -9.92
N ALA A 267 -7.65 20.22 -9.34
CA ALA A 267 -7.42 21.45 -10.10
C ALA A 267 -6.13 21.37 -10.95
N VAL A 268 -5.04 20.81 -10.39
CA VAL A 268 -3.78 20.59 -11.13
C VAL A 268 -3.93 19.51 -12.21
N GLN A 269 -4.76 18.49 -12.02
CA GLN A 269 -5.12 17.51 -13.06
C GLN A 269 -5.84 18.20 -14.23
N LEU A 270 -6.86 19.03 -13.95
CA LEU A 270 -7.56 19.82 -14.97
C LEU A 270 -6.63 20.77 -15.72
N TRP A 271 -5.72 21.44 -15.00
CA TRP A 271 -4.71 22.33 -15.57
C TRP A 271 -3.70 21.58 -16.47
N THR A 272 -3.13 20.47 -15.98
CA THR A 272 -2.22 19.61 -16.76
C THR A 272 -2.85 19.20 -18.09
N ASN A 273 -4.14 18.84 -18.07
CA ASN A 273 -4.89 18.43 -19.25
C ASN A 273 -5.23 19.58 -20.23
N MET A 274 -5.20 20.84 -19.76
CA MET A 274 -5.32 22.05 -20.60
C MET A 274 -4.01 22.43 -21.31
N LEU A 275 -2.86 21.87 -20.93
CA LEU A 275 -1.59 22.08 -21.62
C LEU A 275 -1.39 21.06 -22.75
N GLN A 276 -0.56 21.40 -23.74
CA GLN A 276 -0.18 20.42 -24.77
C GLN A 276 0.66 19.31 -24.13
N PRO A 277 0.35 18.03 -24.34
CA PRO A 277 1.05 16.93 -23.66
C PRO A 277 2.54 16.91 -24.00
N MET A 278 3.40 16.60 -23.03
CA MET A 278 4.84 16.46 -23.23
C MET A 278 5.23 15.03 -23.61
N THR A 279 6.07 14.89 -24.63
CA THR A 279 6.62 13.59 -25.05
C THR A 279 7.65 13.11 -24.03
N GLY A 280 7.34 12.03 -23.30
CA GLY A 280 8.30 11.31 -22.45
C GLY A 280 8.31 11.69 -20.97
N GLN A 281 7.33 12.44 -20.46
CA GLN A 281 7.12 12.59 -19.02
C GLN A 281 5.90 11.77 -18.56
N THR A 282 6.08 11.02 -17.48
CA THR A 282 5.00 10.37 -16.72
C THR A 282 4.03 11.41 -16.15
N GLU A 283 2.76 11.01 -16.00
CA GLU A 283 1.72 11.82 -15.37
C GLU A 283 2.17 12.33 -13.98
N VAL A 284 1.82 13.58 -13.66
CA VAL A 284 2.22 14.23 -12.40
C VAL A 284 1.40 13.65 -11.25
N MET A 285 2.00 12.73 -10.48
CA MET A 285 1.47 12.26 -9.20
C MET A 285 2.51 12.43 -8.09
N ASP A 286 2.11 13.12 -7.02
CA ASP A 286 2.66 13.10 -5.65
C ASP A 286 4.17 13.31 -5.45
N ASN A 287 4.71 14.45 -5.87
CA ASN A 287 5.74 15.06 -5.03
C ASN A 287 5.02 15.71 -3.84
N ASP A 288 5.59 15.63 -2.62
CA ASP A 288 5.11 16.38 -1.44
C ASP A 288 5.20 17.92 -1.60
N VAL A 289 5.75 18.37 -2.74
CA VAL A 289 5.58 19.71 -3.30
C VAL A 289 4.80 19.56 -4.60
N ILE A 290 3.56 20.09 -4.65
CA ILE A 290 2.71 20.07 -5.84
C ILE A 290 3.45 20.73 -7.02
N ALA A 291 3.92 19.91 -7.96
CA ALA A 291 4.67 20.37 -9.12
C ALA A 291 3.70 20.83 -10.21
N ILE A 292 3.37 22.13 -10.22
CA ILE A 292 2.54 22.76 -11.25
C ILE A 292 3.29 22.67 -12.59
N PRO A 293 2.76 21.98 -13.62
CA PRO A 293 3.38 21.97 -14.95
C PRO A 293 3.20 23.33 -15.63
N CYS A 294 4.24 23.80 -16.31
CA CYS A 294 4.26 25.10 -16.98
C CYS A 294 4.33 24.92 -18.51
N PRO A 295 3.68 25.80 -19.31
CA PRO A 295 3.89 25.84 -20.75
C PRO A 295 5.37 26.08 -21.07
N THR A 296 5.93 25.33 -22.03
CA THR A 296 7.33 25.50 -22.45
C THR A 296 7.43 26.40 -23.68
N GLN A 297 8.63 26.88 -24.01
CA GLN A 297 8.85 27.64 -25.25
C GLN A 297 8.54 26.80 -26.52
N GLU A 298 8.64 25.48 -26.43
CA GLU A 298 8.33 24.52 -27.51
C GLU A 298 6.83 24.19 -27.60
N ARG A 299 6.12 24.23 -26.47
CA ARG A 299 4.69 23.95 -26.33
C ARG A 299 4.00 25.05 -25.48
N PRO A 300 3.89 26.29 -26.01
CA PRO A 300 3.40 27.44 -25.24
C PRO A 300 1.86 27.56 -25.22
N LEU A 301 1.15 26.71 -25.97
CA LEU A 301 -0.28 26.88 -26.25
C LEU A 301 -1.15 26.14 -25.22
N LEU A 302 -2.39 26.60 -25.08
CA LEU A 302 -3.48 25.80 -24.52
C LEU A 302 -3.86 24.70 -25.53
N ARG A 303 -4.18 23.52 -25.01
CA ARG A 303 -4.52 22.34 -25.80
C ARG A 303 -5.81 22.54 -26.59
N THR A 304 -5.76 22.30 -27.91
CA THR A 304 -6.96 22.10 -28.74
C THR A 304 -6.82 20.84 -29.57
N ARG A 305 -7.95 20.31 -30.09
CA ARG A 305 -7.97 19.14 -31.00
C ARG A 305 -7.16 19.37 -32.29
N ARG A 306 -6.89 20.63 -32.67
CA ARG A 306 -6.11 21.00 -33.88
C ARG A 306 -4.62 21.22 -33.59
N ASN A 307 -4.26 21.88 -32.49
CA ASN A 307 -2.84 22.12 -32.15
C ASN A 307 -2.18 20.95 -31.40
N SER A 308 -3.00 20.07 -30.81
CA SER A 308 -2.59 18.87 -30.08
C SER A 308 -3.45 17.69 -30.55
N PRO A 309 -3.37 17.33 -31.85
CA PRO A 309 -4.08 16.15 -32.36
C PRO A 309 -3.59 14.92 -31.62
N THR A 310 -4.50 14.04 -31.20
CA THR A 310 -4.09 12.73 -30.68
C THR A 310 -3.53 11.90 -31.85
N ASP A 311 -2.32 11.37 -31.70
CA ASP A 311 -1.55 10.72 -32.76
C ASP A 311 -2.23 9.43 -33.26
N ARG A 312 -3.16 9.60 -34.21
CA ARG A 312 -3.82 8.54 -35.00
C ARG A 312 -4.24 7.29 -34.20
N GLU A 313 -4.86 7.51 -33.05
CA GLU A 313 -5.62 6.50 -32.29
C GLU A 313 -6.64 5.76 -33.19
N LYS A 314 -7.11 6.41 -34.27
CA LYS A 314 -7.99 5.84 -35.31
C LYS A 314 -7.27 5.39 -36.60
N THR A 315 -5.98 5.05 -36.58
CA THR A 315 -5.31 4.45 -37.77
C THR A 315 -4.23 3.39 -37.49
N VAL A 316 -3.90 3.10 -36.22
CA VAL A 316 -3.09 1.91 -35.88
C VAL A 316 -3.99 0.73 -35.49
N HIS A 317 -5.04 0.97 -34.71
CA HIS A 317 -5.99 -0.06 -34.24
C HIS A 317 -6.81 -0.77 -35.36
N SER A 318 -6.74 -0.31 -36.62
CA SER A 318 -7.38 -0.96 -37.77
C SER A 318 -6.42 -1.70 -38.72
N LYS A 319 -5.12 -1.78 -38.40
CA LYS A 319 -4.11 -2.48 -39.22
C LYS A 319 -3.22 -3.49 -38.50
N ALA A 320 -3.42 -3.69 -37.19
CA ALA A 320 -2.83 -4.81 -36.44
C ALA A 320 -3.78 -6.03 -36.32
N SER A 321 -5.01 -5.95 -36.85
CA SER A 321 -6.07 -6.97 -36.65
C SER A 321 -6.63 -7.56 -37.96
N THR A 322 -5.84 -7.56 -39.04
CA THR A 322 -6.21 -8.19 -40.33
C THR A 322 -5.37 -9.45 -40.64
N LEU A 323 -4.79 -10.07 -39.62
CA LEU A 323 -4.10 -11.37 -39.69
C LEU A 323 -4.88 -12.39 -38.85
N THR A 324 -5.91 -12.96 -39.46
CA THR A 324 -6.81 -14.03 -38.94
C THR A 324 -7.52 -13.76 -37.62
N ASP A 325 -8.83 -14.07 -37.56
CA ASP A 325 -9.47 -14.36 -36.27
C ASP A 325 -8.64 -15.47 -35.58
N PRO A 326 -8.12 -15.27 -34.36
CA PRO A 326 -7.44 -16.34 -33.65
C PRO A 326 -8.43 -17.49 -33.45
N VAL A 327 -8.04 -18.70 -33.83
CA VAL A 327 -8.89 -19.88 -33.64
C VAL A 327 -9.01 -20.15 -32.14
N MET A 328 -10.06 -19.62 -31.52
CA MET A 328 -10.40 -19.81 -30.09
C MET A 328 -10.84 -21.25 -29.79
N GLY A 329 -10.97 -22.08 -30.82
CA GLY A 329 -11.08 -23.52 -30.70
C GLY A 329 -9.74 -24.21 -30.41
N THR A 330 -9.81 -25.50 -30.15
CA THR A 330 -8.66 -26.38 -29.94
C THR A 330 -8.94 -27.72 -30.61
N GLU A 331 -7.96 -28.25 -31.34
CA GLU A 331 -8.01 -29.64 -31.79
C GLU A 331 -7.62 -30.56 -30.62
N ILE A 332 -8.29 -31.71 -30.47
CA ILE A 332 -7.98 -32.69 -29.42
C ILE A 332 -7.25 -33.87 -30.08
N PRO A 333 -5.89 -33.91 -30.03
CA PRO A 333 -5.10 -34.98 -30.66
C PRO A 333 -5.13 -36.31 -29.89
N CYS A 334 -5.95 -36.42 -28.84
CA CYS A 334 -5.97 -37.58 -27.95
C CYS A 334 -6.69 -38.76 -28.60
N ALA A 335 -5.96 -39.87 -28.77
CA ALA A 335 -6.44 -41.09 -29.41
C ALA A 335 -7.30 -41.95 -28.48
N ASP A 336 -6.82 -42.27 -27.26
CA ASP A 336 -7.70 -42.79 -26.21
C ASP A 336 -8.41 -41.61 -25.54
N ARG A 337 -9.74 -41.71 -25.49
CA ARG A 337 -10.63 -40.76 -24.80
C ARG A 337 -11.60 -41.49 -23.85
N SER A 338 -11.39 -42.79 -23.65
CA SER A 338 -12.35 -43.68 -23.00
C SER A 338 -12.42 -43.43 -21.49
N PRO A 339 -13.61 -43.50 -20.86
CA PRO A 339 -13.73 -43.61 -19.41
C PRO A 339 -13.10 -44.92 -18.90
N SER A 340 -12.94 -45.05 -17.59
CA SER A 340 -12.49 -46.29 -16.97
C SER A 340 -13.53 -47.42 -17.17
N PRO A 341 -13.11 -48.69 -17.33
CA PRO A 341 -14.04 -49.82 -17.55
C PRO A 341 -15.10 -50.01 -16.46
N THR A 342 -14.81 -49.52 -15.26
CA THR A 342 -15.74 -49.37 -14.13
C THR A 342 -15.48 -48.01 -13.48
N THR A 343 -16.50 -47.35 -12.94
CA THR A 343 -16.33 -46.08 -12.19
C THR A 343 -15.27 -46.26 -11.08
N PRO A 344 -14.16 -45.51 -11.09
CA PRO A 344 -13.07 -45.75 -10.16
C PRO A 344 -13.49 -45.46 -8.72
N ALA A 345 -12.89 -46.17 -7.77
CA ALA A 345 -13.11 -45.93 -6.35
C ALA A 345 -12.23 -44.79 -5.82
N SER A 346 -11.04 -44.63 -6.39
CA SER A 346 -10.03 -43.67 -5.97
C SER A 346 -9.89 -42.49 -6.94
N VAL A 347 -9.66 -41.29 -6.37
CA VAL A 347 -9.39 -40.03 -7.09
C VAL A 347 -8.05 -40.09 -7.82
N HIS A 348 -7.16 -40.99 -7.37
CA HIS A 348 -5.85 -41.27 -7.95
C HIS A 348 -5.94 -42.13 -9.23
N GLU A 349 -7.12 -42.65 -9.58
CA GLU A 349 -7.39 -43.50 -10.75
C GLU A 349 -8.32 -42.83 -11.78
N LEU A 350 -8.54 -41.51 -11.68
CA LEU A 350 -9.47 -40.79 -12.55
C LEU A 350 -8.93 -40.52 -13.95
N ARG A 351 -9.52 -41.15 -14.96
CA ARG A 351 -9.40 -40.72 -16.36
C ARG A 351 -10.30 -39.50 -16.61
N PRO A 352 -10.00 -38.65 -17.61
CA PRO A 352 -10.87 -37.52 -17.94
C PRO A 352 -12.32 -37.90 -18.27
N GLY A 353 -12.56 -39.07 -18.86
CA GLY A 353 -13.90 -39.59 -19.15
C GLY A 353 -14.71 -40.03 -17.92
N ASP A 354 -14.07 -40.22 -16.76
CA ASP A 354 -14.77 -40.60 -15.51
C ASP A 354 -15.49 -39.41 -14.86
N ILE A 355 -15.10 -38.18 -15.20
CA ILE A 355 -15.70 -36.96 -14.69
C ILE A 355 -17.08 -36.77 -15.31
N LYS A 356 -18.09 -36.59 -14.45
CA LYS A 356 -19.48 -36.31 -14.86
C LYS A 356 -19.90 -34.88 -14.55
N VAL A 357 -19.32 -34.25 -13.52
CA VAL A 357 -19.72 -32.93 -13.04
C VAL A 357 -18.51 -31.98 -13.05
N VAL A 358 -18.70 -30.78 -13.55
CA VAL A 358 -17.78 -29.64 -13.38
C VAL A 358 -18.46 -28.54 -12.56
N ALA A 359 -17.69 -27.87 -11.70
CA ALA A 359 -18.14 -26.73 -10.90
C ALA A 359 -17.01 -25.70 -10.71
N ALA A 360 -17.35 -24.46 -10.33
CA ALA A 360 -16.35 -23.48 -9.96
C ALA A 360 -16.83 -22.43 -8.95
N VAL A 361 -15.87 -21.90 -8.19
CA VAL A 361 -16.02 -20.78 -7.24
C VAL A 361 -14.83 -19.83 -7.40
N GLY A 362 -15.03 -18.53 -7.19
CA GLY A 362 -14.01 -17.53 -7.40
C GLY A 362 -14.51 -16.10 -7.62
N ASP A 363 -13.70 -15.31 -8.32
CA ASP A 363 -13.93 -13.92 -8.67
C ASP A 363 -14.35 -13.73 -10.15
N SER A 364 -14.22 -12.50 -10.65
CA SER A 364 -14.63 -12.08 -12.00
C SER A 364 -13.93 -12.82 -13.15
N LEU A 365 -12.71 -13.32 -12.95
CA LEU A 365 -12.05 -14.16 -13.97
C LEU A 365 -12.64 -15.58 -14.03
N THR A 366 -13.32 -16.04 -12.98
CA THR A 366 -14.11 -17.29 -13.00
C THR A 366 -15.56 -17.06 -13.46
N ALA A 367 -16.12 -15.87 -13.18
CA ALA A 367 -17.40 -15.41 -13.75
C ALA A 367 -17.32 -15.01 -15.24
N ALA A 368 -16.11 -14.80 -15.76
CA ALA A 368 -15.82 -14.41 -17.15
C ALA A 368 -16.34 -13.02 -17.54
N ASN A 369 -16.13 -12.02 -16.67
CA ASN A 369 -16.35 -10.61 -16.98
C ASN A 369 -15.56 -10.16 -18.22
N GLY A 370 -16.22 -9.49 -19.17
CA GLY A 370 -15.55 -8.88 -20.32
C GLY A 370 -14.94 -9.82 -21.36
N VAL A 371 -14.98 -11.14 -21.17
CA VAL A 371 -14.30 -12.12 -22.04
C VAL A 371 -14.77 -12.06 -23.49
N GLY A 372 -16.08 -11.82 -23.70
CA GLY A 372 -16.70 -11.61 -25.02
C GLY A 372 -16.93 -10.13 -25.37
N ALA A 373 -16.29 -9.19 -24.67
CA ALA A 373 -16.36 -7.77 -24.97
C ALA A 373 -15.55 -7.43 -26.24
N LYS A 374 -16.13 -6.62 -27.12
CA LYS A 374 -15.39 -6.01 -28.23
C LYS A 374 -14.48 -4.90 -27.69
N SER A 375 -13.28 -4.78 -28.26
CA SER A 375 -12.20 -3.88 -27.83
C SER A 375 -12.56 -2.39 -27.76
N ASP A 376 -13.68 -1.99 -28.38
CA ASP A 376 -14.23 -0.65 -28.46
C ASP A 376 -15.38 -0.36 -27.48
N ASN A 377 -15.84 -1.34 -26.67
CA ASN A 377 -17.04 -1.19 -25.85
C ASN A 377 -16.88 -1.70 -24.41
N LEU A 378 -16.59 -0.77 -23.49
CA LEU A 378 -16.38 -1.06 -22.06
C LEU A 378 -17.66 -1.44 -21.28
N LEU A 379 -18.87 -1.07 -21.76
CA LEU A 379 -20.12 -1.56 -21.14
C LEU A 379 -20.21 -3.09 -21.14
N LEU A 380 -19.47 -3.76 -22.01
CA LEU A 380 -19.43 -5.21 -22.07
C LEU A 380 -18.52 -5.84 -20.99
N VAL A 381 -17.73 -5.07 -20.21
CA VAL A 381 -16.90 -5.63 -19.12
C VAL A 381 -17.73 -5.99 -17.88
N ILE A 382 -18.84 -5.30 -17.61
CA ILE A 382 -19.79 -5.72 -16.55
C ILE A 382 -20.61 -6.97 -16.93
N ASN A 383 -20.60 -7.39 -18.22
CA ASN A 383 -21.22 -8.64 -18.61
C ASN A 383 -20.35 -9.84 -18.21
N GLU A 384 -20.94 -10.73 -17.43
CA GLU A 384 -20.35 -12.00 -17.03
C GLU A 384 -20.64 -13.08 -18.10
N TYR A 385 -19.68 -13.32 -19.00
CA TYR A 385 -19.78 -14.29 -20.09
C TYR A 385 -19.56 -15.72 -19.57
N ARG A 386 -20.41 -16.16 -18.65
CA ARG A 386 -20.33 -17.46 -17.94
C ARG A 386 -20.12 -18.65 -18.87
N GLY A 387 -20.65 -18.62 -20.10
CA GLY A 387 -20.44 -19.67 -21.11
C GLY A 387 -19.04 -19.73 -21.74
N LEU A 388 -18.26 -18.65 -21.66
CA LEU A 388 -16.88 -18.52 -22.15
C LEU A 388 -15.83 -18.60 -21.00
N SER A 389 -16.23 -18.99 -19.79
CA SER A 389 -15.30 -19.11 -18.67
C SER A 389 -14.34 -20.28 -18.87
N TRP A 390 -13.04 -19.98 -18.87
CA TRP A 390 -11.93 -20.93 -19.07
C TRP A 390 -12.05 -22.21 -18.23
N SER A 391 -12.52 -22.11 -16.99
CA SER A 391 -12.59 -23.21 -16.03
C SER A 391 -13.93 -23.94 -15.99
N ILE A 392 -15.03 -23.33 -16.48
CA ILE A 392 -16.40 -23.81 -16.21
C ILE A 392 -17.45 -23.47 -17.28
N GLY A 393 -17.11 -22.72 -18.34
CA GLY A 393 -18.01 -22.42 -19.46
C GLY A 393 -18.23 -23.61 -20.39
N GLY A 394 -19.43 -23.71 -20.97
CA GLY A 394 -19.85 -24.79 -21.87
C GLY A 394 -20.74 -24.32 -23.02
N ASP A 395 -20.49 -23.12 -23.54
CA ASP A 395 -21.04 -22.65 -24.81
C ASP A 395 -20.35 -23.34 -26.00
N ALA A 396 -21.09 -23.49 -27.10
CA ALA A 396 -20.63 -24.12 -28.35
C ALA A 396 -19.91 -25.48 -28.15
N ASN A 397 -18.74 -25.65 -28.78
CA ASN A 397 -17.94 -26.87 -28.80
C ASN A 397 -16.44 -26.54 -28.81
N ILE A 398 -15.59 -27.56 -28.61
CA ILE A 398 -14.14 -27.36 -28.50
C ILE A 398 -13.49 -26.77 -29.76
N THR A 399 -14.07 -26.97 -30.95
CA THR A 399 -13.54 -26.41 -32.21
C THR A 399 -13.82 -24.91 -32.39
N THR A 400 -14.51 -24.27 -31.45
CA THR A 400 -14.83 -22.83 -31.49
C THR A 400 -14.62 -22.11 -30.16
N VAL A 401 -14.82 -22.79 -29.03
CA VAL A 401 -14.73 -22.21 -27.68
C VAL A 401 -13.94 -23.18 -26.79
N THR A 402 -12.72 -22.80 -26.42
CA THR A 402 -11.86 -23.60 -25.54
C THR A 402 -12.08 -23.28 -24.07
N THR A 403 -12.62 -24.25 -23.34
CA THR A 403 -12.83 -24.22 -21.89
C THR A 403 -12.57 -25.62 -21.33
N LEU A 404 -12.26 -25.75 -20.04
CA LEU A 404 -12.08 -27.06 -19.39
C LEU A 404 -13.29 -28.00 -19.60
N PRO A 405 -14.57 -27.56 -19.49
CA PRO A 405 -15.70 -28.42 -19.81
C PRO A 405 -15.81 -28.80 -21.29
N ASN A 406 -15.46 -27.93 -22.23
CA ASN A 406 -15.46 -28.29 -23.65
C ASN A 406 -14.34 -29.27 -24.01
N ILE A 407 -13.20 -29.23 -23.30
CA ILE A 407 -12.17 -30.28 -23.39
C ILE A 407 -12.71 -31.60 -22.80
N LEU A 408 -13.28 -31.57 -21.58
CA LEU A 408 -13.82 -32.77 -20.91
C LEU A 408 -14.98 -33.43 -21.68
N ARG A 409 -15.82 -32.65 -22.39
CA ARG A 409 -16.93 -33.17 -23.21
C ARG A 409 -16.48 -34.07 -24.37
N GLU A 410 -15.23 -33.97 -24.80
CA GLU A 410 -14.63 -34.84 -25.82
C GLU A 410 -14.20 -36.22 -25.28
N PHE A 411 -14.19 -36.37 -23.94
CA PHE A 411 -13.97 -37.63 -23.22
C PHE A 411 -15.28 -38.17 -22.60
N ASN A 412 -16.15 -37.28 -22.11
CA ASN A 412 -17.49 -37.62 -21.63
C ASN A 412 -18.56 -36.66 -22.21
N PRO A 413 -19.27 -37.04 -23.29
CA PRO A 413 -20.34 -36.24 -23.87
C PRO A 413 -21.54 -35.99 -22.94
N SER A 414 -21.67 -36.74 -21.84
CA SER A 414 -22.72 -36.59 -20.82
C SER A 414 -22.32 -35.70 -19.64
N LEU A 415 -21.21 -34.97 -19.72
CA LEU A 415 -20.78 -34.00 -18.71
C LEU A 415 -21.88 -32.97 -18.38
N THR A 416 -22.04 -32.64 -17.11
CA THR A 416 -22.97 -31.63 -16.58
C THR A 416 -22.26 -30.63 -15.65
N GLY A 417 -22.98 -29.59 -15.21
CA GLY A 417 -22.52 -28.60 -14.24
C GLY A 417 -21.98 -27.29 -14.82
N PHE A 418 -21.51 -27.31 -16.07
CA PHE A 418 -20.96 -26.13 -16.75
C PHE A 418 -21.99 -25.01 -16.91
N SER A 419 -21.49 -23.78 -17.00
CA SER A 419 -22.29 -22.57 -17.25
C SER A 419 -22.39 -22.21 -18.73
N ARG A 420 -23.41 -21.44 -19.10
CA ARG A 420 -23.67 -21.00 -20.50
C ARG A 420 -24.04 -19.51 -20.59
N GLY A 421 -23.88 -18.94 -21.78
CA GLY A 421 -24.32 -17.60 -22.12
C GLY A 421 -23.75 -16.50 -21.20
N ILE A 422 -24.59 -15.51 -20.90
CA ILE A 422 -24.27 -14.32 -20.10
C ILE A 422 -25.25 -14.26 -18.91
N GLY A 423 -24.75 -13.97 -17.70
CA GLY A 423 -25.59 -13.78 -16.51
C GLY A 423 -24.84 -13.93 -15.18
N ASN A 424 -25.48 -13.52 -14.09
CA ASN A 424 -24.90 -13.59 -12.74
C ASN A 424 -25.01 -14.98 -12.08
N GLU A 425 -24.45 -15.14 -10.87
CA GLU A 425 -24.42 -16.40 -10.11
C GLU A 425 -25.83 -16.94 -9.75
N LYS A 426 -26.79 -16.01 -9.64
CA LYS A 426 -28.24 -16.24 -9.46
C LYS A 426 -28.93 -16.73 -10.74
N SER A 427 -28.36 -16.49 -11.93
CA SER A 427 -28.99 -16.81 -13.21
C SER A 427 -29.02 -18.32 -13.48
N PRO A 428 -30.11 -18.89 -14.05
CA PRO A 428 -30.19 -20.33 -14.33
C PRO A 428 -29.06 -20.87 -15.21
N GLN A 429 -28.56 -20.04 -16.14
CA GLN A 429 -27.47 -20.38 -17.06
C GLN A 429 -26.11 -20.50 -16.37
N ALA A 430 -25.92 -19.91 -15.17
CA ALA A 430 -24.68 -20.03 -14.42
C ALA A 430 -24.52 -21.39 -13.72
N PHE A 431 -25.62 -22.12 -13.49
CA PHE A 431 -25.65 -23.46 -12.88
C PHE A 431 -24.68 -23.64 -11.68
N LEU A 432 -23.56 -24.36 -11.85
CA LEU A 432 -22.53 -24.62 -10.82
C LEU A 432 -21.29 -23.71 -10.92
N ASN A 433 -21.28 -22.71 -11.82
CA ASN A 433 -20.36 -21.58 -11.72
C ASN A 433 -20.92 -20.60 -10.68
N GLN A 434 -20.36 -20.61 -9.47
CA GLN A 434 -20.80 -19.79 -8.33
C GLN A 434 -19.77 -18.74 -7.90
N ALA A 435 -18.83 -18.43 -8.80
CA ALA A 435 -18.00 -17.24 -8.69
C ALA A 435 -18.84 -15.95 -8.74
N VAL A 436 -18.35 -14.86 -8.14
CA VAL A 436 -19.05 -13.58 -8.03
C VAL A 436 -18.09 -12.44 -8.37
N THR A 437 -18.53 -11.48 -9.20
CA THR A 437 -17.73 -10.31 -9.59
C THR A 437 -17.30 -9.49 -8.37
N GLY A 438 -15.99 -9.23 -8.23
CA GLY A 438 -15.44 -8.50 -7.09
C GLY A 438 -15.28 -9.30 -5.79
N ALA A 439 -15.59 -10.61 -5.79
CA ALA A 439 -15.47 -11.45 -4.60
C ALA A 439 -14.05 -11.48 -4.02
N LYS A 440 -13.96 -11.57 -2.70
CA LYS A 440 -12.72 -11.69 -1.93
C LYS A 440 -12.63 -13.04 -1.25
N SER A 441 -11.50 -13.36 -0.64
CA SER A 441 -11.27 -14.58 0.14
C SER A 441 -12.38 -14.86 1.17
N GLY A 442 -13.02 -13.82 1.71
CA GLY A 442 -14.13 -13.93 2.67
C GLY A 442 -15.41 -14.53 2.08
N ASP A 443 -15.67 -14.36 0.78
CA ASP A 443 -16.87 -14.86 0.10
C ASP A 443 -16.85 -16.38 -0.12
N MET A 444 -15.66 -17.00 -0.12
CA MET A 444 -15.50 -18.38 -0.59
C MET A 444 -16.31 -19.40 0.21
N VAL A 445 -16.50 -19.16 1.52
CA VAL A 445 -17.36 -20.00 2.37
C VAL A 445 -18.85 -19.88 1.98
N ARG A 446 -19.30 -18.70 1.53
CA ARG A 446 -20.66 -18.49 1.01
C ARG A 446 -20.84 -19.18 -0.34
N GLN A 447 -19.90 -18.95 -1.27
CA GLN A 447 -19.94 -19.56 -2.61
C GLN A 447 -19.91 -21.09 -2.55
N VAL A 448 -19.01 -21.67 -1.74
CA VAL A 448 -18.91 -23.14 -1.57
C VAL A 448 -20.20 -23.74 -1.02
N ARG A 449 -20.83 -23.13 -0.01
CA ARG A 449 -22.11 -23.65 0.52
C ARG A 449 -23.22 -23.66 -0.54
N VAL A 450 -23.40 -22.56 -1.26
CA VAL A 450 -24.42 -22.49 -2.33
C VAL A 450 -24.11 -23.50 -3.45
N LEU A 451 -22.84 -23.69 -3.81
CA LEU A 451 -22.43 -24.72 -4.76
C LEU A 451 -22.77 -26.14 -4.25
N VAL A 452 -22.42 -26.46 -3.01
CA VAL A 452 -22.71 -27.76 -2.38
C VAL A 452 -24.21 -28.03 -2.32
N ASP A 453 -25.02 -27.05 -1.91
CA ASP A 453 -26.47 -27.17 -1.86
C ASP A 453 -27.08 -27.31 -3.25
N LYS A 454 -26.57 -26.62 -4.28
CA LYS A 454 -26.98 -26.85 -5.68
C LYS A 454 -26.65 -28.28 -6.14
N MET A 455 -25.46 -28.80 -5.84
CA MET A 455 -25.09 -30.17 -6.21
C MET A 455 -25.88 -31.26 -5.48
N LYS A 456 -26.32 -31.02 -4.23
CA LYS A 456 -27.18 -31.95 -3.47
C LYS A 456 -28.63 -32.00 -3.97
N ASN A 457 -29.13 -30.91 -4.54
CA ASN A 457 -30.55 -30.76 -4.91
C ASN A 457 -30.85 -30.94 -6.40
N ASP A 458 -29.85 -31.05 -7.28
CA ASP A 458 -30.06 -31.24 -8.71
C ASP A 458 -30.17 -32.74 -9.08
N SER A 459 -31.32 -33.15 -9.60
CA SER A 459 -31.61 -34.55 -9.96
C SER A 459 -30.78 -35.10 -11.14
N ARG A 460 -29.96 -34.28 -11.79
CA ARG A 460 -29.00 -34.69 -12.84
C ARG A 460 -27.64 -35.11 -12.26
N ILE A 461 -27.45 -35.02 -10.95
CA ILE A 461 -26.18 -35.28 -10.26
C ILE A 461 -26.43 -36.36 -9.20
N ASP A 462 -25.78 -37.52 -9.32
CA ASP A 462 -25.63 -38.42 -8.17
C ASP A 462 -24.55 -37.84 -7.26
N PHE A 463 -24.98 -37.07 -6.25
CA PHE A 463 -24.08 -36.37 -5.33
C PHE A 463 -23.07 -37.31 -4.66
N HIS A 464 -23.40 -38.59 -4.46
CA HIS A 464 -22.53 -39.56 -3.78
C HIS A 464 -21.66 -40.40 -4.73
N ASN A 465 -22.12 -40.68 -5.96
CA ASN A 465 -21.45 -41.61 -6.88
C ASN A 465 -20.82 -40.95 -8.11
N ASP A 466 -21.20 -39.73 -8.49
CA ASP A 466 -20.61 -39.03 -9.63
C ASP A 466 -19.30 -38.35 -9.27
N TRP A 467 -18.29 -38.45 -10.15
CA TRP A 467 -17.01 -37.77 -10.00
C TRP A 467 -17.07 -36.31 -10.48
N LYS A 468 -16.51 -35.42 -9.66
CA LYS A 468 -16.63 -33.97 -9.76
C LYS A 468 -15.25 -33.33 -9.93
N VAL A 469 -15.11 -32.37 -10.85
CA VAL A 469 -13.98 -31.43 -10.89
C VAL A 469 -14.48 -30.08 -10.40
N ILE A 470 -13.85 -29.52 -9.36
CA ILE A 470 -14.21 -28.22 -8.80
C ILE A 470 -13.02 -27.28 -8.96
N THR A 471 -13.17 -26.16 -9.67
CA THR A 471 -12.09 -25.17 -9.81
C THR A 471 -12.30 -23.98 -8.87
N MET A 472 -11.26 -23.63 -8.12
CA MET A 472 -11.24 -22.55 -7.15
C MET A 472 -10.11 -21.56 -7.50
N PHE A 473 -10.48 -20.31 -7.81
CA PHE A 473 -9.53 -19.24 -8.12
C PHE A 473 -10.00 -17.93 -7.50
N ILE A 474 -9.19 -17.37 -6.59
CA ILE A 474 -9.54 -16.20 -5.77
C ILE A 474 -8.27 -15.49 -5.31
N GLY A 475 -8.37 -14.20 -5.02
CA GLY A 475 -7.31 -13.41 -4.40
C GLY A 475 -6.92 -12.16 -5.18
N GLY A 476 -7.43 -11.98 -6.41
CA GLY A 476 -7.21 -10.76 -7.19
C GLY A 476 -7.75 -9.52 -6.46
N ASN A 477 -9.01 -9.55 -6.03
CA ASN A 477 -9.61 -8.45 -5.27
C ASN A 477 -8.98 -8.28 -3.86
N ASP A 478 -8.47 -9.36 -3.25
CA ASP A 478 -7.75 -9.28 -1.96
C ASP A 478 -6.37 -8.61 -2.08
N ILE A 479 -5.75 -8.57 -3.27
CA ILE A 479 -4.49 -7.86 -3.50
C ILE A 479 -4.70 -6.51 -4.23
N CYS A 480 -5.83 -6.30 -4.89
CA CYS A 480 -6.24 -4.97 -5.35
C CYS A 480 -6.46 -3.98 -4.20
N ASP A 481 -6.86 -4.48 -3.02
CA ASP A 481 -7.28 -3.68 -1.86
C ASP A 481 -6.37 -3.80 -0.63
N PHE A 482 -5.24 -4.55 -0.67
CA PHE A 482 -4.48 -4.88 0.55
C PHE A 482 -3.97 -3.66 1.35
N CYS A 483 -3.75 -2.53 0.67
CA CYS A 483 -3.31 -1.28 1.26
C CYS A 483 -4.42 -0.52 2.01
N THR A 484 -5.69 -0.95 1.90
CA THR A 484 -6.83 -0.36 2.63
C THR A 484 -6.99 -0.95 4.04
N ASP A 485 -6.71 -2.25 4.21
CA ASP A 485 -6.62 -2.94 5.51
C ASP A 485 -5.60 -4.09 5.42
N SER A 486 -4.34 -3.77 5.70
CA SER A 486 -3.22 -4.73 5.65
C SER A 486 -3.35 -5.88 6.64
N ALA A 487 -4.21 -5.75 7.66
CA ALA A 487 -4.53 -6.81 8.60
C ALA A 487 -5.60 -7.76 8.04
N PHE A 488 -6.73 -7.25 7.54
CA PHE A 488 -7.80 -8.05 6.92
C PHE A 488 -7.32 -8.73 5.64
N PHE A 489 -6.47 -8.07 4.85
CA PHE A 489 -5.83 -8.61 3.65
C PHE A 489 -4.42 -9.16 3.92
N SER A 490 -4.06 -9.43 5.19
CA SER A 490 -2.80 -10.15 5.46
C SER A 490 -2.83 -11.55 4.82
N PRO A 491 -1.71 -12.05 4.27
CA PRO A 491 -1.65 -13.35 3.59
C PRO A 491 -2.24 -14.49 4.43
N ARG A 492 -1.94 -14.51 5.74
CA ARG A 492 -2.47 -15.50 6.68
C ARG A 492 -4.00 -15.46 6.82
N ASN A 493 -4.63 -14.29 6.76
CA ASN A 493 -6.09 -14.17 6.82
C ASN A 493 -6.76 -14.63 5.52
N VAL A 494 -6.18 -14.26 4.37
CA VAL A 494 -6.61 -14.72 3.04
C VAL A 494 -6.57 -16.25 2.95
N ILE A 495 -5.44 -16.87 3.30
CA ILE A 495 -5.30 -18.34 3.31
C ILE A 495 -6.19 -19.01 4.37
N THR A 496 -6.44 -18.36 5.52
CA THR A 496 -7.37 -18.92 6.53
C THR A 496 -8.79 -19.05 6.00
N ARG A 497 -9.27 -18.10 5.19
CA ARG A 497 -10.61 -18.15 4.59
C ARG A 497 -10.68 -19.15 3.43
N ILE A 498 -9.63 -19.23 2.61
CA ILE A 498 -9.47 -20.26 1.57
C ILE A 498 -9.50 -21.67 2.20
N ARG A 499 -8.77 -21.88 3.29
CA ARG A 499 -8.81 -23.12 4.09
C ARG A 499 -10.22 -23.43 4.59
N GLN A 500 -10.96 -22.45 5.10
CA GLN A 500 -12.34 -22.67 5.57
C GLN A 500 -13.28 -23.13 4.44
N ALA A 501 -13.10 -22.64 3.22
CA ALA A 501 -13.86 -23.09 2.05
C ALA A 501 -13.46 -24.51 1.60
N LEU A 502 -12.16 -24.84 1.60
CA LEU A 502 -11.65 -26.17 1.27
C LEU A 502 -11.99 -27.23 2.33
N ASP A 503 -11.95 -26.87 3.62
CA ASP A 503 -12.38 -27.72 4.75
C ASP A 503 -13.86 -28.13 4.61
N ILE A 504 -14.73 -27.25 4.07
CA ILE A 504 -16.13 -27.59 3.76
C ILE A 504 -16.21 -28.55 2.58
N LEU A 505 -15.51 -28.29 1.47
CA LEU A 505 -15.51 -29.21 0.31
C LEU A 505 -15.03 -30.62 0.70
N HIS A 506 -13.94 -30.72 1.46
CA HIS A 506 -13.39 -31.99 1.93
C HIS A 506 -14.34 -32.75 2.89
N SER A 507 -15.12 -32.03 3.71
CA SER A 507 -16.02 -32.67 4.68
C SER A 507 -17.41 -33.00 4.13
N GLU A 508 -17.87 -32.29 3.07
CA GLU A 508 -19.23 -32.45 2.53
C GLU A 508 -19.33 -33.07 1.14
N VAL A 509 -18.27 -33.02 0.31
CA VAL A 509 -18.35 -33.41 -1.12
C VAL A 509 -17.56 -34.69 -1.41
N PRO A 510 -18.21 -35.86 -1.47
CA PRO A 510 -17.53 -37.09 -1.87
C PRO A 510 -17.24 -37.08 -3.37
N ARG A 511 -16.23 -37.85 -3.79
CA ARG A 511 -15.85 -38.06 -5.20
C ARG A 511 -15.54 -36.76 -5.93
N ALA A 512 -14.55 -36.01 -5.44
CA ALA A 512 -14.13 -34.75 -6.06
C ALA A 512 -12.61 -34.60 -6.14
N ILE A 513 -12.14 -34.03 -7.26
CA ILE A 513 -10.82 -33.42 -7.38
C ILE A 513 -11.00 -31.90 -7.44
N VAL A 514 -10.35 -31.19 -6.52
CA VAL A 514 -10.42 -29.72 -6.44
C VAL A 514 -9.14 -29.12 -7.01
N ASN A 515 -9.27 -28.30 -8.05
CA ASN A 515 -8.19 -27.47 -8.57
C ASN A 515 -8.14 -26.17 -7.75
N LEU A 516 -7.15 -26.01 -6.85
CA LEU A 516 -6.82 -24.69 -6.30
C LEU A 516 -5.81 -24.04 -7.25
N VAL A 517 -6.22 -22.97 -7.93
CA VAL A 517 -5.34 -22.27 -8.88
C VAL A 517 -4.58 -21.18 -8.13
N GLU A 518 -3.25 -21.19 -8.24
CA GLU A 518 -2.36 -20.25 -7.53
C GLU A 518 -2.53 -18.82 -8.08
N LEU A 519 -2.54 -17.80 -7.21
CA LEU A 519 -2.78 -16.42 -7.63
C LEU A 519 -1.72 -15.93 -8.63
N LEU A 520 -2.15 -15.22 -9.67
CA LEU A 520 -1.25 -14.64 -10.67
C LEU A 520 -0.33 -13.57 -10.06
N ASN A 521 0.88 -13.44 -10.60
CA ASN A 521 1.74 -12.28 -10.34
C ASN A 521 1.17 -11.03 -11.03
N ILE A 522 0.22 -10.38 -10.37
CA ILE A 522 -0.56 -9.25 -10.91
C ILE A 522 0.28 -7.99 -11.18
N VAL A 523 1.50 -7.92 -10.65
CA VAL A 523 2.37 -6.73 -10.75
C VAL A 523 2.82 -6.49 -12.19
N THR A 524 2.89 -7.53 -13.03
CA THR A 524 3.25 -7.41 -14.46
C THR A 524 2.18 -6.67 -15.28
N LEU A 525 0.92 -6.65 -14.83
CA LEU A 525 -0.15 -5.91 -15.52
C LEU A 525 0.05 -4.39 -15.46
N ARG A 526 0.91 -3.89 -14.55
CA ARG A 526 1.25 -2.47 -14.47
C ARG A 526 1.83 -1.90 -15.77
N ASP A 527 2.50 -2.71 -16.59
CA ASP A 527 3.16 -2.24 -17.80
C ASP A 527 2.17 -1.93 -18.94
N LEU A 528 0.97 -2.54 -18.95
CA LEU A 528 -0.15 -2.12 -19.82
C LEU A 528 -0.58 -0.67 -19.59
N HIS A 529 -0.43 -0.20 -18.34
CA HIS A 529 -0.88 1.11 -17.90
C HIS A 529 0.21 2.20 -17.99
N ARG A 530 1.40 1.84 -18.49
CA ARG A 530 2.52 2.77 -18.72
C ARG A 530 2.61 3.26 -20.17
N ASP A 531 2.17 2.45 -21.13
CA ASP A 531 2.16 2.81 -22.54
C ASP A 531 0.81 3.44 -22.93
N SER A 532 0.78 4.77 -22.99
CA SER A 532 -0.41 5.52 -23.39
C SER A 532 -0.83 5.28 -24.84
N THR A 533 0.05 4.75 -25.71
CA THR A 533 -0.30 4.39 -27.10
C THR A 533 -1.22 3.18 -27.20
N LEU A 534 -1.40 2.45 -26.10
CA LEU A 534 -2.36 1.36 -25.99
C LEU A 534 -3.80 1.87 -25.82
N GLY A 535 -4.01 3.10 -25.33
CA GLY A 535 -5.36 3.62 -25.04
C GLY A 535 -6.08 2.88 -23.91
N CYS A 536 -5.33 2.25 -22.99
CA CYS A 536 -5.87 1.58 -21.82
C CYS A 536 -6.44 2.60 -20.81
N PRO A 537 -7.61 2.36 -20.19
CA PRO A 537 -8.22 3.30 -19.27
C PRO A 537 -7.58 3.22 -17.88
N THR A 538 -6.35 3.72 -17.73
CA THR A 538 -5.56 3.62 -16.49
C THR A 538 -6.29 4.20 -15.27
N TRP A 539 -7.02 5.30 -15.40
CA TRP A 539 -7.81 5.86 -14.30
C TRP A 539 -8.96 4.93 -13.82
N PHE A 540 -9.53 4.12 -14.72
CA PHE A 540 -10.57 3.12 -14.39
C PHE A 540 -9.95 1.99 -13.56
N VAL A 541 -8.78 1.47 -13.98
CA VAL A 541 -8.11 0.37 -13.28
C VAL A 541 -7.52 0.85 -11.95
N SER A 542 -7.06 2.11 -11.85
CA SER A 542 -6.67 2.73 -10.59
C SER A 542 -7.83 2.93 -9.60
N LEU A 543 -9.08 2.83 -10.06
CA LEU A 543 -10.27 2.84 -9.20
C LEU A 543 -10.56 1.45 -8.62
N VAL A 544 -10.50 0.40 -9.45
CA VAL A 544 -10.85 -0.99 -9.07
C VAL A 544 -9.67 -1.81 -8.53
N CYS A 545 -8.44 -1.35 -8.72
CA CYS A 545 -7.22 -2.01 -8.24
C CYS A 545 -6.16 -1.01 -7.75
N PRO A 546 -6.52 -0.09 -6.82
CA PRO A 546 -5.69 1.06 -6.44
C PRO A 546 -4.34 0.62 -5.87
N CYS A 547 -4.29 -0.42 -5.05
CA CYS A 547 -3.05 -0.87 -4.40
C CYS A 547 -2.04 -1.49 -5.37
N ILE A 548 -2.44 -1.83 -6.61
CA ILE A 548 -1.53 -2.31 -7.65
C ILE A 548 -1.03 -1.17 -8.53
N LEU A 549 -1.89 -0.21 -8.92
CA LEU A 549 -1.49 0.87 -9.84
C LEU A 549 -0.95 2.14 -9.14
N LYS A 550 -1.59 2.64 -8.07
CA LYS A 550 -1.20 3.91 -7.41
C LYS A 550 0.26 3.93 -6.88
N PRO A 551 0.86 2.84 -6.34
CA PRO A 551 2.26 2.87 -5.87
C PRO A 551 3.27 3.25 -6.96
N LYS A 552 4.35 3.95 -6.62
CA LYS A 552 5.33 4.46 -7.60
C LYS A 552 6.38 3.41 -7.99
N GLN A 553 6.99 3.55 -9.16
CA GLN A 553 8.12 2.70 -9.56
C GLN A 553 9.31 2.91 -8.60
N GLY A 554 9.86 1.81 -8.07
CA GLY A 554 10.96 1.85 -7.10
C GLY A 554 10.57 2.27 -5.66
N SER A 555 9.27 2.39 -5.36
CA SER A 555 8.78 2.76 -4.03
C SER A 555 8.72 1.59 -3.03
N SER A 556 8.73 1.90 -1.73
CA SER A 556 8.49 0.94 -0.64
C SER A 556 7.11 0.29 -0.74
N GLU A 557 6.13 1.05 -1.23
CA GLU A 557 4.76 0.61 -1.40
C GLU A 557 4.71 -0.45 -2.51
N LEU A 558 5.38 -0.21 -3.65
CA LEU A 558 5.50 -1.20 -4.73
C LEU A 558 6.32 -2.44 -4.32
N GLN A 559 7.35 -2.31 -3.48
CA GLN A 559 8.02 -3.48 -2.90
C GLN A 559 7.03 -4.30 -2.06
N THR A 560 6.21 -3.62 -1.23
CA THR A 560 5.18 -4.27 -0.41
C THR A 560 4.13 -4.99 -1.26
N VAL A 561 3.73 -4.46 -2.42
CA VAL A 561 2.85 -5.16 -3.39
C VAL A 561 3.46 -6.51 -3.82
N ASN A 562 4.74 -6.51 -4.18
CA ASN A 562 5.44 -7.72 -4.62
C ASN A 562 5.52 -8.75 -3.47
N ASP A 563 5.91 -8.28 -2.27
CA ASP A 563 6.04 -9.14 -1.09
C ASP A 563 4.69 -9.77 -0.68
N PHE A 564 3.59 -9.01 -0.75
CA PHE A 564 2.24 -9.54 -0.51
C PHE A 564 1.81 -10.58 -1.55
N ASN A 565 2.06 -10.33 -2.86
CA ASN A 565 1.74 -11.31 -3.91
C ASN A 565 2.48 -12.63 -3.68
N ARG A 566 3.81 -12.55 -3.44
CA ARG A 566 4.63 -13.73 -3.17
C ARG A 566 4.22 -14.45 -1.88
N ALA A 567 3.82 -13.72 -0.84
CA ALA A 567 3.32 -14.31 0.40
C ALA A 567 1.96 -15.01 0.21
N TYR A 568 1.05 -14.49 -0.62
CA TYR A 568 -0.21 -15.18 -0.97
C TYR A 568 0.10 -16.50 -1.72
N GLN A 569 0.91 -16.43 -2.79
CA GLN A 569 1.34 -17.59 -3.58
C GLN A 569 2.01 -18.67 -2.71
N HIS A 570 2.95 -18.27 -1.85
CA HIS A 570 3.66 -19.17 -0.95
C HIS A 570 2.72 -19.85 0.05
N ALA A 571 1.84 -19.09 0.70
CA ALA A 571 0.96 -19.63 1.72
C ALA A 571 -0.24 -20.44 1.14
N MET A 572 -0.65 -20.19 -0.11
CA MET A 572 -1.52 -21.12 -0.86
C MET A 572 -0.84 -22.49 -1.03
N ARG A 573 0.46 -22.49 -1.30
CA ARG A 573 1.26 -23.72 -1.49
C ARG A 573 1.45 -24.47 -0.18
N GLU A 574 1.85 -23.79 0.90
CA GLU A 574 1.95 -24.39 2.25
C GLU A 574 0.65 -25.05 2.70
N LEU A 575 -0.51 -24.47 2.35
CA LEU A 575 -1.82 -25.04 2.68
C LEU A 575 -2.05 -26.41 2.00
N ILE A 576 -1.62 -26.60 0.76
CA ILE A 576 -1.77 -27.86 0.03
C ILE A 576 -0.63 -28.83 0.38
N ASP A 577 0.61 -28.35 0.42
CA ASP A 577 1.80 -29.13 0.75
C ASP A 577 1.75 -29.73 2.18
N SER A 578 0.85 -29.22 3.04
CA SER A 578 0.53 -29.80 4.36
C SER A 578 -0.09 -31.21 4.31
N GLY A 579 -0.56 -31.68 3.14
CA GLY A 579 -1.22 -32.98 2.97
C GLY A 579 -2.62 -33.06 3.59
N ARG A 580 -3.17 -31.94 4.08
CA ARG A 580 -4.43 -31.87 4.83
C ARG A 580 -5.65 -32.47 4.12
N TYR A 581 -5.65 -32.50 2.79
CA TYR A 581 -6.81 -32.88 1.98
C TYR A 581 -6.71 -34.25 1.30
N ASP A 582 -5.62 -34.98 1.52
CA ASP A 582 -5.36 -36.30 0.95
C ASP A 582 -5.50 -37.37 2.04
N THR A 583 -6.56 -37.26 2.84
CA THR A 583 -6.82 -38.16 4.00
C THR A 583 -7.67 -39.37 3.64
N HIS A 584 -8.30 -39.38 2.46
CA HIS A 584 -9.11 -40.48 1.95
C HIS A 584 -9.25 -40.45 0.42
N ASP A 585 -9.11 -41.61 -0.22
CA ASP A 585 -9.11 -41.83 -1.67
C ASP A 585 -10.25 -41.21 -2.49
N ASN A 586 -11.38 -40.82 -1.89
CA ASN A 586 -12.49 -40.23 -2.65
C ASN A 586 -12.40 -38.69 -2.82
N PHE A 587 -11.32 -38.04 -2.34
CA PHE A 587 -11.14 -36.59 -2.40
C PHE A 587 -9.65 -36.20 -2.47
N THR A 588 -9.32 -35.08 -3.13
CA THR A 588 -8.00 -34.43 -3.06
C THR A 588 -8.10 -32.96 -3.51
N VAL A 589 -7.20 -32.10 -3.03
CA VAL A 589 -7.02 -30.73 -3.53
C VAL A 589 -5.64 -30.61 -4.17
N VAL A 590 -5.63 -30.34 -5.47
CA VAL A 590 -4.39 -30.19 -6.26
C VAL A 590 -4.15 -28.71 -6.54
N LEU A 591 -2.98 -28.20 -6.12
CA LEU A 591 -2.52 -26.88 -6.53
C LEU A 591 -2.16 -26.89 -8.03
N GLN A 592 -2.70 -25.94 -8.79
CA GLN A 592 -2.40 -25.73 -10.20
C GLN A 592 -1.62 -24.42 -10.35
N PRO A 593 -0.27 -24.46 -10.34
CA PRO A 593 0.57 -23.27 -10.25
C PRO A 593 0.82 -22.50 -11.55
N PHE A 594 0.20 -22.87 -12.68
CA PHE A 594 0.53 -22.32 -14.02
C PHE A 594 0.49 -20.79 -14.15
N PHE A 595 -0.20 -20.08 -13.25
CA PHE A 595 -0.28 -18.62 -13.22
C PHE A 595 0.79 -17.92 -12.35
N ARG A 596 1.60 -18.66 -11.59
CA ARG A 596 2.55 -18.09 -10.61
C ARG A 596 3.51 -17.08 -11.25
N GLU A 597 4.07 -17.41 -12.41
CA GLU A 597 4.84 -16.50 -13.26
C GLU A 597 4.20 -16.41 -14.65
N VAL A 598 3.22 -15.52 -14.83
CA VAL A 598 2.67 -15.21 -16.16
C VAL A 598 3.40 -14.00 -16.76
N PHE A 599 3.94 -14.16 -17.97
CA PHE A 599 4.56 -13.06 -18.69
C PHE A 599 3.48 -12.21 -19.39
N LEU A 600 3.66 -10.88 -19.37
CA LEU A 600 2.81 -9.97 -20.13
C LEU A 600 3.04 -10.21 -21.64
N PRO A 601 2.01 -10.59 -22.43
CA PRO A 601 2.21 -10.88 -23.85
C PRO A 601 2.61 -9.62 -24.63
N LEU A 602 3.65 -9.72 -25.46
CA LEU A 602 4.17 -8.62 -26.27
C LEU A 602 3.96 -8.86 -27.77
N LEU A 603 3.87 -7.77 -28.51
CA LEU A 603 3.93 -7.68 -29.98
C LEU A 603 5.40 -7.72 -30.45
N GLU A 604 5.61 -7.88 -31.77
CA GLU A 604 6.95 -7.84 -32.39
C GLU A 604 7.71 -6.52 -32.17
N ASP A 605 7.00 -5.42 -31.91
CA ASP A 605 7.58 -4.11 -31.58
C ASP A 605 7.91 -3.93 -30.09
N GLY A 606 7.70 -4.97 -29.27
CA GLY A 606 7.97 -4.98 -27.84
C GLY A 606 6.88 -4.36 -26.96
N ARG A 607 5.80 -3.81 -27.53
CA ARG A 607 4.67 -3.26 -26.75
C ARG A 607 3.68 -4.36 -26.34
N PRO A 608 2.93 -4.21 -25.23
CA PRO A 608 1.93 -5.18 -24.82
C PRO A 608 0.83 -5.46 -25.85
N ASP A 609 0.54 -6.74 -26.11
CA ASP A 609 -0.53 -7.18 -27.00
C ASP A 609 -1.90 -7.10 -26.30
N ARG A 610 -2.63 -6.01 -26.57
CA ARG A 610 -4.00 -5.80 -26.06
C ARG A 610 -4.99 -6.92 -26.41
N SER A 611 -4.75 -7.75 -27.43
CA SER A 611 -5.72 -8.78 -27.83
C SER A 611 -5.88 -9.92 -26.80
N TYR A 612 -5.02 -9.99 -25.78
CA TYR A 612 -5.18 -10.87 -24.61
C TYR A 612 -6.08 -10.29 -23.50
N PHE A 613 -6.50 -9.01 -23.60
CA PHE A 613 -7.23 -8.29 -22.56
C PHE A 613 -8.59 -7.78 -23.06
N SER A 614 -9.53 -7.57 -22.15
CA SER A 614 -10.79 -6.88 -22.43
C SER A 614 -10.59 -5.35 -22.52
N PRO A 615 -11.62 -4.54 -22.87
CA PRO A 615 -11.46 -3.10 -23.09
C PRO A 615 -10.92 -2.28 -21.91
N ASP A 616 -11.00 -2.81 -20.68
CA ASP A 616 -10.43 -2.24 -19.46
C ASP A 616 -8.89 -2.38 -19.37
N CYS A 617 -8.29 -3.24 -20.18
CA CYS A 617 -6.90 -3.72 -20.04
C CYS A 617 -6.60 -4.41 -18.69
N PHE A 618 -7.61 -4.98 -18.03
CA PHE A 618 -7.44 -5.63 -16.72
C PHE A 618 -8.03 -7.04 -16.66
N HIS A 619 -9.30 -7.22 -17.04
CA HIS A 619 -9.83 -8.56 -17.27
C HIS A 619 -9.28 -9.16 -18.59
N LEU A 620 -9.42 -10.47 -18.74
CA LEU A 620 -8.75 -11.26 -19.78
C LEU A 620 -9.73 -11.57 -20.93
N SER A 621 -9.25 -11.49 -22.16
CA SER A 621 -10.08 -11.75 -23.35
C SER A 621 -10.31 -13.25 -23.59
N GLN A 622 -11.19 -13.60 -24.52
CA GLN A 622 -11.35 -14.98 -24.99
C GLN A 622 -10.03 -15.62 -25.50
N LYS A 623 -9.07 -14.82 -25.99
CA LYS A 623 -7.73 -15.28 -26.39
C LYS A 623 -6.94 -15.80 -25.19
N ALA A 624 -6.90 -15.03 -24.10
CA ALA A 624 -6.26 -15.44 -22.86
C ALA A 624 -7.03 -16.59 -22.18
N HIS A 625 -8.36 -16.52 -22.09
CA HIS A 625 -9.18 -17.60 -21.52
C HIS A 625 -9.00 -18.94 -22.24
N THR A 626 -8.82 -18.93 -23.57
CA THR A 626 -8.47 -20.13 -24.36
C THR A 626 -7.16 -20.75 -23.89
N LEU A 627 -6.11 -19.94 -23.68
CA LEU A 627 -4.82 -20.43 -23.21
C LEU A 627 -4.85 -20.83 -21.73
N MET A 628 -5.60 -20.14 -20.88
CA MET A 628 -5.83 -20.50 -19.48
C MET A 628 -6.51 -21.88 -19.34
N ALA A 629 -7.48 -22.18 -20.19
CA ALA A 629 -8.15 -23.48 -20.22
C ALA A 629 -7.18 -24.62 -20.61
N ARG A 630 -6.34 -24.40 -21.64
CA ARG A 630 -5.29 -25.35 -22.03
C ARG A 630 -4.20 -25.50 -20.96
N ALA A 631 -3.79 -24.40 -20.33
CA ALA A 631 -2.79 -24.40 -19.27
C ALA A 631 -3.28 -25.18 -18.04
N LEU A 632 -4.51 -24.92 -17.56
CA LEU A 632 -5.14 -25.67 -16.48
C LEU A 632 -5.24 -27.17 -16.80
N TRP A 633 -5.72 -27.52 -18.00
CA TRP A 633 -5.81 -28.91 -18.44
C TRP A 633 -4.44 -29.61 -18.45
N ASN A 634 -3.41 -28.96 -19.00
CA ASN A 634 -2.04 -29.47 -18.97
C ASN A 634 -1.53 -29.66 -17.54
N ASN A 635 -1.77 -28.69 -16.64
CA ASN A 635 -1.39 -28.74 -15.24
C ASN A 635 -2.09 -29.90 -14.50
N MET A 636 -3.35 -30.22 -14.83
CA MET A 636 -4.06 -31.39 -14.30
C MET A 636 -3.44 -32.73 -14.76
N LEU A 637 -2.68 -32.77 -15.86
CA LEU A 637 -1.97 -33.95 -16.37
C LEU A 637 -0.47 -34.00 -15.98
N GLU A 638 0.07 -32.92 -15.40
CA GLU A 638 1.46 -32.81 -14.97
C GLU A 638 1.66 -33.27 -13.52
N PRO A 639 2.70 -34.09 -13.24
CA PRO A 639 2.89 -34.70 -11.92
C PRO A 639 3.12 -33.66 -10.82
N VAL A 640 2.53 -33.89 -9.65
CA VAL A 640 2.70 -33.03 -8.46
C VAL A 640 4.19 -32.97 -8.09
N GLY A 641 4.68 -31.77 -7.79
CA GLY A 641 6.11 -31.47 -7.62
C GLY A 641 6.86 -31.10 -8.91
N ASN A 642 6.31 -31.41 -10.09
CA ASN A 642 6.86 -31.01 -11.40
C ASN A 642 5.75 -30.54 -12.36
N LYS A 643 4.92 -29.62 -11.87
CA LYS A 643 3.90 -28.89 -12.64
C LYS A 643 4.49 -27.60 -13.24
N THR A 644 4.05 -27.25 -14.44
CA THR A 644 4.37 -25.96 -15.07
C THR A 644 3.84 -24.82 -14.19
N PHE A 645 4.71 -23.86 -13.85
CA PHE A 645 4.36 -22.68 -13.03
C PHE A 645 4.74 -21.34 -13.69
N THR A 646 5.35 -21.39 -14.86
CA THR A 646 5.73 -20.24 -15.68
C THR A 646 5.07 -20.36 -17.03
N GLN A 647 4.40 -19.31 -17.49
CA GLN A 647 3.61 -19.31 -18.70
C GLN A 647 3.88 -18.06 -19.54
N ASP A 648 4.40 -18.29 -20.75
CA ASP A 648 4.34 -17.35 -21.86
C ASP A 648 3.05 -17.64 -22.65
N PHE A 649 2.23 -16.61 -22.91
CA PHE A 649 1.04 -16.73 -23.75
C PHE A 649 1.28 -16.28 -25.20
N THR A 650 2.32 -15.48 -25.50
CA THR A 650 2.73 -15.16 -26.87
C THR A 650 3.29 -16.39 -27.58
N ALA A 651 4.02 -17.26 -26.88
CA ALA A 651 4.43 -18.57 -27.38
C ALA A 651 3.25 -19.57 -27.58
N GLY A 652 2.06 -19.25 -27.08
CA GLY A 652 0.90 -20.13 -27.11
C GLY A 652 0.95 -21.27 -26.08
N VAL A 653 -0.07 -22.12 -26.11
CA VAL A 653 -0.18 -23.32 -25.26
C VAL A 653 -0.77 -24.45 -26.10
N ASP A 654 -0.02 -25.54 -26.27
CA ASP A 654 -0.51 -26.77 -26.90
C ASP A 654 -1.29 -27.62 -25.89
N LEU A 655 -2.33 -28.32 -26.35
CA LEU A 655 -3.11 -29.22 -25.49
C LEU A 655 -2.45 -30.60 -25.41
N LYS A 656 -2.00 -30.98 -24.20
CA LYS A 656 -1.43 -32.29 -23.91
C LYS A 656 -2.52 -33.36 -23.77
N CYS A 657 -2.16 -34.61 -24.00
CA CYS A 657 -3.06 -35.76 -23.81
C CYS A 657 -2.58 -36.67 -22.67
N PRO A 658 -3.49 -37.38 -21.98
CA PRO A 658 -3.12 -38.51 -21.13
C PRO A 658 -2.34 -39.55 -21.94
N SER A 659 -1.38 -40.22 -21.31
CA SER A 659 -0.59 -41.28 -21.96
C SER A 659 -1.11 -42.66 -21.57
N GLU A 660 -0.91 -43.69 -22.40
CA GLU A 660 -1.35 -45.06 -22.10
C GLU A 660 -0.80 -45.59 -20.76
N SER A 661 0.44 -45.21 -20.41
CA SER A 661 1.09 -45.59 -19.15
C SER A 661 0.62 -44.78 -17.94
N ASN A 662 0.00 -43.60 -18.16
CA ASN A 662 -0.47 -42.69 -17.14
C ASN A 662 -1.74 -41.96 -17.67
N PRO A 663 -2.90 -42.63 -17.70
CA PRO A 663 -4.13 -42.08 -18.30
C PRO A 663 -4.93 -41.20 -17.32
N PHE A 664 -4.38 -40.91 -16.14
CA PHE A 664 -5.09 -40.32 -15.00
C PHE A 664 -4.72 -38.84 -14.78
N PHE A 665 -5.63 -38.09 -14.15
CA PHE A 665 -5.29 -36.78 -13.56
C PHE A 665 -4.26 -36.92 -12.43
N ARG A 666 -3.36 -35.94 -12.33
CA ARG A 666 -2.21 -36.00 -11.44
C ARG A 666 -2.52 -35.46 -10.05
N THR A 667 -2.46 -36.38 -9.11
CA THR A 667 -2.64 -36.22 -7.65
C THR A 667 -1.31 -36.52 -6.96
N ALA A 668 -1.19 -36.29 -5.65
CA ALA A 668 0.06 -36.55 -4.93
C ALA A 668 0.51 -38.02 -5.05
N ILE A 669 -0.41 -38.96 -4.76
CA ILE A 669 -0.11 -40.40 -4.76
C ILE A 669 0.31 -40.90 -6.14
N ASN A 670 -0.46 -40.63 -7.20
CA ASN A 670 -0.11 -41.08 -8.57
C ASN A 670 0.98 -40.25 -9.26
N SER A 671 1.58 -39.29 -8.54
CA SER A 671 2.82 -38.61 -8.92
C SER A 671 4.04 -39.09 -8.13
N ASN A 672 3.87 -40.03 -7.18
CA ASN A 672 4.85 -40.41 -6.17
C ASN A 672 5.39 -39.20 -5.36
N TYR A 673 4.55 -38.18 -5.17
CA TYR A 673 4.90 -36.98 -4.43
C TYR A 673 4.71 -37.21 -2.93
N THR A 674 5.79 -37.11 -2.17
CA THR A 674 5.74 -37.10 -0.71
C THR A 674 5.55 -35.67 -0.23
N PHE A 675 4.41 -35.38 0.40
CA PHE A 675 4.18 -34.10 1.07
C PHE A 675 5.33 -33.78 2.05
N PRO A 676 5.87 -32.55 2.04
CA PRO A 676 6.79 -32.10 3.10
C PRO A 676 5.97 -31.98 4.38
N GLY A 677 5.90 -33.09 5.12
CA GLY A 677 4.99 -33.27 6.25
C GLY A 677 5.08 -32.14 7.28
N PRO A 678 3.97 -31.85 7.99
CA PRO A 678 3.83 -30.66 8.82
C PRO A 678 5.03 -30.50 9.75
N LEU A 679 5.64 -29.30 9.72
CA LEU A 679 6.83 -28.94 10.50
C LEU A 679 6.73 -29.54 11.91
N PRO A 680 7.66 -30.44 12.29
CA PRO A 680 7.44 -31.39 13.37
C PRO A 680 7.11 -30.62 14.65
N THR A 681 5.92 -30.89 15.20
CA THR A 681 5.34 -30.13 16.32
C THR A 681 6.39 -30.01 17.43
N PRO A 682 6.89 -28.79 17.72
CA PRO A 682 8.01 -28.64 18.64
C PRO A 682 7.68 -29.28 20.00
N ALA A 683 8.63 -30.04 20.54
CA ALA A 683 8.48 -30.69 21.84
C ALA A 683 8.01 -29.65 22.88
N PRO A 684 7.02 -29.99 23.73
CA PRO A 684 6.26 -29.02 24.52
C PRO A 684 7.18 -28.06 25.28
N VAL A 685 7.08 -26.77 24.95
CA VAL A 685 8.15 -25.80 25.18
C VAL A 685 8.38 -25.58 26.68
N THR A 686 9.44 -26.21 27.20
CA THR A 686 9.78 -26.20 28.63
C THR A 686 10.39 -24.89 29.11
N ASN A 687 10.82 -24.03 28.17
CA ASN A 687 11.55 -22.80 28.43
C ASN A 687 11.55 -21.87 27.19
N TRP A 688 11.61 -20.57 27.42
CA TRP A 688 11.72 -19.55 26.35
C TRP A 688 13.19 -19.14 26.13
N GLY A 689 14.02 -20.15 25.89
CA GLY A 689 15.43 -19.99 25.53
C GLY A 689 15.69 -20.24 24.04
N SER A 690 16.87 -19.81 23.59
CA SER A 690 17.32 -19.92 22.20
C SER A 690 18.62 -20.71 22.09
N ASP A 691 18.83 -21.29 20.92
CA ASP A 691 20.04 -22.03 20.57
C ASP A 691 20.98 -21.10 19.80
N PHE A 692 22.30 -21.34 19.88
CA PHE A 692 23.30 -20.38 19.44
C PHE A 692 24.34 -21.03 18.52
N SER A 693 24.38 -20.58 17.27
CA SER A 693 25.15 -21.17 16.17
C SER A 693 26.33 -20.31 15.70
N CYS A 694 26.52 -19.11 16.25
CA CYS A 694 27.53 -18.17 15.74
C CYS A 694 28.96 -18.64 16.02
N VAL A 695 29.75 -18.79 14.96
CA VAL A 695 31.14 -19.28 15.03
C VAL A 695 32.11 -18.15 15.42
N ASN A 696 31.99 -16.98 14.78
CA ASN A 696 32.87 -15.85 15.05
C ASN A 696 32.38 -15.04 16.27
N THR A 697 32.88 -15.41 17.45
CA THR A 697 32.53 -14.80 18.74
C THR A 697 33.66 -13.98 19.36
N ALA A 698 34.77 -13.79 18.65
CA ALA A 698 35.98 -13.16 19.18
C ALA A 698 35.84 -11.63 19.36
N PRO A 699 36.49 -11.05 20.39
CA PRO A 699 36.63 -9.60 20.50
C PRO A 699 37.45 -9.00 19.34
N SER A 700 37.50 -7.68 19.27
CA SER A 700 38.43 -6.96 18.42
C SER A 700 39.87 -7.15 18.91
N ASN A 701 40.83 -7.17 17.99
CA ASN A 701 42.27 -7.38 18.29
C ASN A 701 42.85 -6.31 19.24
N SER A 702 42.23 -5.15 19.28
CA SER A 702 42.43 -4.09 20.27
C SER A 702 41.06 -3.55 20.70
N VAL A 703 40.97 -2.93 21.88
CA VAL A 703 39.74 -2.26 22.32
C VAL A 703 39.41 -1.14 21.32
N PRO A 704 38.25 -1.14 20.65
CA PRO A 704 37.95 -0.12 19.65
C PRO A 704 37.85 1.28 20.27
N THR A 705 38.21 2.29 19.49
CA THR A 705 38.02 3.71 19.83
C THR A 705 36.76 4.31 19.21
N SER A 706 36.16 3.62 18.24
CA SER A 706 35.01 4.09 17.46
C SER A 706 33.79 3.19 17.64
N ALA A 707 32.62 3.80 17.88
CA ALA A 707 31.32 3.15 17.99
C ALA A 707 30.93 2.43 16.69
N HIS A 708 31.51 2.84 15.56
CA HIS A 708 31.27 2.26 14.23
C HIS A 708 32.08 0.97 14.00
N ARG A 709 32.88 0.53 14.98
CA ARG A 709 33.76 -0.65 14.89
C ARG A 709 33.62 -1.62 16.08
N ILE A 710 32.46 -1.61 16.74
CA ILE A 710 32.18 -2.45 17.92
C ILE A 710 31.70 -3.84 17.51
N ARG A 711 32.48 -4.87 17.83
CA ARG A 711 31.99 -6.26 17.79
C ARG A 711 31.17 -6.55 19.05
N PRO A 712 30.21 -7.48 19.04
CA PRO A 712 29.41 -7.79 20.23
C PRO A 712 30.23 -8.24 21.46
N ALA A 713 31.43 -8.81 21.25
CA ALA A 713 32.36 -9.19 22.31
C ALA A 713 33.11 -8.00 22.95
N ASP A 714 33.14 -6.83 22.31
CA ASP A 714 33.81 -5.64 22.83
C ASP A 714 32.96 -4.91 23.88
N ILE A 715 31.62 -5.11 23.87
CA ILE A 715 30.70 -4.58 24.87
C ILE A 715 31.00 -5.24 26.22
N LYS A 716 31.16 -4.42 27.26
CA LYS A 716 31.43 -4.88 28.64
C LYS A 716 30.34 -4.50 29.63
N VAL A 717 29.47 -3.53 29.30
CA VAL A 717 28.38 -3.06 30.18
C VAL A 717 27.09 -2.98 29.38
N VAL A 718 25.99 -3.47 29.96
CA VAL A 718 24.63 -3.23 29.47
C VAL A 718 23.83 -2.43 30.49
N ALA A 719 22.97 -1.54 30.01
CA ALA A 719 22.04 -0.76 30.81
C ALA A 719 20.70 -0.60 30.08
N ALA A 720 19.63 -0.33 30.83
CA ALA A 720 18.32 -0.06 30.23
C ALA A 720 17.51 1.03 30.93
N LEU A 721 16.75 1.75 30.11
CA LEU A 721 15.90 2.90 30.43
C LEU A 721 14.50 2.62 29.88
N GLY A 722 13.44 3.03 30.59
CA GLY A 722 12.07 2.83 30.11
C GLY A 722 11.01 2.63 31.19
N ASP A 723 9.98 1.88 30.84
CA ASP A 723 8.77 1.69 31.63
C ASP A 723 8.61 0.26 32.23
N SER A 724 7.37 -0.17 32.46
CA SER A 724 7.00 -1.48 32.97
C SER A 724 7.46 -2.64 32.09
N ILE A 725 7.51 -2.47 30.76
CA ILE A 725 7.98 -3.53 29.85
C ILE A 725 9.49 -3.74 30.03
N THR A 726 10.27 -2.66 30.09
CA THR A 726 11.71 -2.71 30.39
C THR A 726 12.00 -3.17 31.84
N ALA A 727 11.06 -2.96 32.78
CA ALA A 727 11.11 -3.54 34.12
C ALA A 727 10.70 -5.04 34.20
N GLY A 728 10.16 -5.63 33.12
CA GLY A 728 9.64 -7.00 33.13
C GLY A 728 8.40 -7.19 34.00
N PHE A 729 7.57 -6.16 34.12
CA PHE A 729 6.30 -6.18 34.85
C PHE A 729 5.41 -7.33 34.35
N GLY A 730 5.03 -8.23 35.26
CA GLY A 730 4.11 -9.33 34.95
C GLY A 730 4.69 -10.48 34.10
N ALA A 731 5.90 -10.38 33.56
CA ALA A 731 6.39 -11.31 32.52
C ALA A 731 6.28 -12.82 32.88
N LYS A 732 6.45 -13.21 34.16
CA LYS A 732 6.26 -14.61 34.63
C LYS A 732 5.04 -14.81 35.53
N ALA A 733 4.09 -13.88 35.53
CA ALA A 733 2.86 -13.99 36.31
C ALA A 733 1.98 -15.15 35.80
N LYS A 734 1.38 -15.91 36.72
CA LYS A 734 0.42 -16.98 36.43
C LYS A 734 -1.00 -16.68 36.91
N ASN A 735 -1.23 -15.45 37.35
CA ASN A 735 -2.50 -14.91 37.86
C ASN A 735 -2.34 -13.42 38.19
N LEU A 736 -3.47 -12.74 38.35
CA LEU A 736 -3.57 -11.30 38.59
C LEU A 736 -2.82 -10.82 39.86
N LEU A 737 -2.69 -11.66 40.90
CA LEU A 737 -1.99 -11.30 42.14
C LEU A 737 -0.45 -11.22 41.94
N GLN A 738 0.06 -11.91 40.93
CA GLN A 738 1.47 -11.92 40.55
C GLN A 738 1.83 -10.85 39.50
N LEU A 739 0.83 -10.25 38.84
CA LEU A 739 1.00 -9.24 37.77
C LEU A 739 1.90 -8.07 38.22
N ARG A 740 1.70 -7.58 39.44
CA ARG A 740 2.47 -6.49 40.08
C ARG A 740 3.96 -6.79 40.35
N THR A 741 4.47 -7.93 39.90
CA THR A 741 5.87 -8.34 40.10
C THR A 741 6.70 -7.94 38.89
N GLU A 742 7.72 -7.10 39.10
CA GLU A 742 8.73 -6.79 38.09
C GLU A 742 9.75 -7.94 38.01
N TYR A 743 9.64 -8.81 37.01
CA TYR A 743 10.55 -9.94 36.79
C TYR A 743 11.81 -9.48 36.03
N ARG A 744 12.53 -8.49 36.59
CA ARG A 744 13.69 -7.84 35.95
C ARG A 744 14.77 -8.83 35.48
N GLY A 745 14.90 -10.00 36.11
CA GLY A 745 15.82 -11.06 35.68
C GLY A 745 15.56 -11.65 34.29
N VAL A 746 14.33 -11.54 33.76
CA VAL A 746 13.93 -11.95 32.41
C VAL A 746 13.49 -10.77 31.53
N SER A 747 13.85 -9.54 31.91
CA SER A 747 13.62 -8.38 31.04
C SER A 747 14.36 -8.54 29.71
N TRP A 748 13.68 -8.29 28.59
CA TRP A 748 14.15 -8.62 27.24
C TRP A 748 15.48 -7.93 26.90
N SER A 749 15.66 -6.67 27.32
CA SER A 749 16.83 -5.83 27.02
C SER A 749 17.99 -5.95 28.02
N ILE A 750 17.74 -6.43 29.25
CA ILE A 750 18.67 -6.25 30.38
C ILE A 750 18.68 -7.38 31.43
N GLY A 751 17.73 -8.32 31.34
CA GLY A 751 17.67 -9.50 32.20
C GLY A 751 18.86 -10.44 32.01
N GLY A 752 19.31 -11.06 33.09
CA GLY A 752 20.48 -11.92 33.12
C GLY A 752 20.31 -13.20 33.92
N ASP A 753 19.08 -13.65 34.17
CA ASP A 753 18.78 -14.94 34.80
C ASP A 753 19.15 -16.12 33.87
N LYS A 754 19.56 -17.24 34.48
CA LYS A 754 19.95 -18.51 33.81
C LYS A 754 20.98 -18.29 32.67
N LYS A 755 20.83 -19.04 31.58
CA LYS A 755 21.60 -18.98 30.33
C LYS A 755 20.64 -18.83 29.14
N LEU A 756 21.19 -18.44 27.99
CA LEU A 756 20.46 -18.26 26.73
C LEU A 756 19.59 -19.47 26.35
N GLU A 757 20.09 -20.68 26.56
CA GLU A 757 19.40 -21.93 26.23
C GLU A 757 18.13 -22.18 27.06
N THR A 758 17.84 -21.34 28.06
CA THR A 758 16.65 -21.42 28.93
C THR A 758 15.87 -20.11 29.06
N VAL A 759 16.51 -18.95 28.86
CA VAL A 759 15.92 -17.62 28.95
C VAL A 759 16.61 -16.72 27.94
N THR A 760 15.91 -16.27 26.90
CA THR A 760 16.48 -15.35 25.92
C THR A 760 16.26 -13.90 26.34
N THR A 761 17.38 -13.18 26.43
CA THR A 761 17.48 -11.73 26.69
C THR A 761 18.71 -11.21 25.96
N LEU A 762 18.75 -9.92 25.62
CA LEU A 762 19.91 -9.31 24.96
C LEU A 762 21.23 -9.59 25.71
N PRO A 763 21.31 -9.49 27.06
CA PRO A 763 22.54 -9.85 27.77
C PRO A 763 22.84 -11.34 27.79
N ASN A 764 21.85 -12.23 27.71
CA ASN A 764 22.09 -13.67 27.58
C ASN A 764 22.62 -14.04 26.18
N ILE A 765 22.25 -13.29 25.14
CA ILE A 765 22.89 -13.39 23.82
C ILE A 765 24.32 -12.84 23.89
N LEU A 766 24.52 -11.62 24.41
CA LEU A 766 25.85 -11.00 24.53
C LEU A 766 26.83 -11.83 25.38
N LYS A 767 26.37 -12.55 26.41
CA LYS A 767 27.20 -13.48 27.21
C LYS A 767 27.88 -14.59 26.38
N LYS A 768 27.39 -14.91 25.17
CA LYS A 768 28.04 -15.85 24.24
C LYS A 768 29.29 -15.25 23.57
N PHE A 769 29.36 -13.93 23.48
CA PHE A 769 30.48 -13.17 22.94
C PHE A 769 31.41 -12.67 24.06
N ASN A 770 30.84 -12.10 25.13
CA ASN A 770 31.56 -11.68 26.33
C ASN A 770 30.86 -12.19 27.62
N PRO A 771 31.32 -13.30 28.22
CA PRO A 771 30.72 -13.84 29.44
C PRO A 771 30.95 -12.97 30.70
N LYS A 772 31.74 -11.91 30.63
CA LYS A 772 32.06 -10.98 31.74
C LYS A 772 31.21 -9.70 31.73
N ILE A 773 30.13 -9.65 30.94
CA ILE A 773 29.30 -8.46 30.78
C ILE A 773 28.61 -8.01 32.09
N LYS A 774 28.69 -6.72 32.37
CA LYS A 774 28.28 -6.05 33.62
C LYS A 774 26.90 -5.39 33.46
N GLY A 775 26.27 -5.02 34.58
CA GLY A 775 25.02 -4.26 34.62
C GLY A 775 23.71 -5.05 34.47
N VAL A 776 23.77 -6.37 34.23
CA VAL A 776 22.57 -7.22 34.05
C VAL A 776 21.67 -7.26 35.29
N SER A 777 20.35 -7.21 35.09
CA SER A 777 19.37 -7.41 36.17
C SER A 777 19.09 -8.89 36.44
N LYS A 778 18.71 -9.24 37.67
CA LYS A 778 18.43 -10.63 38.10
C LYS A 778 17.18 -10.71 38.98
N GLY A 779 16.52 -11.86 38.96
CA GLY A 779 15.38 -12.17 39.84
C GLY A 779 14.20 -11.19 39.71
N GLN A 780 13.70 -10.71 40.84
CA GLN A 780 12.42 -10.00 40.96
C GLN A 780 12.53 -8.73 41.82
N GLY A 781 11.79 -7.69 41.41
CA GLY A 781 11.68 -6.43 42.13
C GLY A 781 12.99 -5.64 42.21
N LYS A 782 13.05 -4.71 43.18
CA LYS A 782 14.11 -3.68 43.26
C LYS A 782 15.41 -4.12 43.97
N ARG A 783 15.62 -5.43 44.20
CA ARG A 783 16.80 -5.93 44.96
C ARG A 783 18.04 -6.22 44.09
N GLN A 784 17.85 -6.56 42.82
CA GLN A 784 18.93 -6.95 41.90
C GLN A 784 18.70 -6.33 40.52
N THR A 785 18.49 -5.00 40.51
CA THR A 785 18.20 -4.20 39.30
C THR A 785 19.38 -4.09 38.34
N GLY A 786 20.63 -4.24 38.81
CA GLY A 786 21.79 -3.89 37.99
C GLY A 786 21.67 -2.45 37.49
N LEU A 787 21.87 -2.25 36.18
CA LEU A 787 21.67 -0.99 35.47
C LEU A 787 20.34 -0.93 34.71
N ASN A 788 19.33 -1.71 35.13
CA ASN A 788 17.94 -1.53 34.70
C ASN A 788 17.27 -0.43 35.53
N MET A 789 17.29 0.80 35.01
CA MET A 789 16.72 1.99 35.65
C MET A 789 15.24 2.23 35.32
N ALA A 790 14.63 1.34 34.53
CA ALA A 790 13.23 1.47 34.11
C ALA A 790 12.26 1.44 35.30
N VAL A 791 11.15 2.16 35.18
CA VAL A 791 10.15 2.33 36.25
C VAL A 791 8.75 2.05 35.71
N SER A 792 8.03 1.11 36.31
CA SER A 792 6.66 0.79 35.91
C SER A 792 5.75 2.03 35.93
N GLY A 793 5.04 2.30 34.83
CA GLY A 793 4.23 3.50 34.63
C GLY A 793 4.99 4.77 34.22
N ALA A 794 6.29 4.69 33.93
CA ALA A 794 7.05 5.83 33.43
C ALA A 794 6.57 6.33 32.07
N LYS A 795 6.62 7.65 31.92
CA LYS A 795 6.40 8.43 30.69
C LYS A 795 7.72 9.05 30.22
N ILE A 796 7.76 9.57 29.00
CA ILE A 796 8.99 10.13 28.40
C ILE A 796 9.64 11.23 29.26
N SER A 797 8.83 12.06 29.93
CA SER A 797 9.28 13.11 30.84
C SER A 797 10.04 12.60 32.09
N GLY A 798 9.92 11.31 32.42
CA GLY A 798 10.70 10.67 33.49
C GLY A 798 12.07 10.15 33.04
N ILE A 799 12.32 9.99 31.74
CA ILE A 799 13.57 9.39 31.23
C ILE A 799 14.82 10.24 31.51
N PRO A 800 14.82 11.59 31.47
CA PRO A 800 15.98 12.38 31.89
C PRO A 800 16.42 12.08 33.34
N GLY A 801 15.47 11.78 34.23
CA GLY A 801 15.75 11.36 35.61
C GLY A 801 16.38 9.96 35.68
N GLN A 802 15.89 9.01 34.88
CA GLN A 802 16.51 7.68 34.77
C GLN A 802 17.92 7.76 34.18
N VAL A 803 18.16 8.63 33.19
CA VAL A 803 19.49 8.87 32.60
C VAL A 803 20.44 9.49 33.62
N ARG A 804 20.02 10.50 34.39
CA ARG A 804 20.85 11.05 35.48
C ARG A 804 21.26 9.96 36.46
N HIS A 805 20.28 9.19 36.95
CA HIS A 805 20.55 8.09 37.87
C HIS A 805 21.46 7.00 37.27
N LEU A 806 21.32 6.71 35.96
CA LEU A 806 22.20 5.78 35.25
C LEU A 806 23.64 6.29 35.21
N ILE A 807 23.85 7.54 34.76
CA ILE A 807 25.17 8.17 34.68
C ILE A 807 25.85 8.16 36.05
N ASP A 808 25.13 8.61 37.08
CA ASP A 808 25.65 8.68 38.45
C ASP A 808 25.94 7.28 39.02
N THR A 809 25.15 6.26 38.66
CA THR A 809 25.40 4.88 39.08
C THR A 809 26.64 4.29 38.41
N ILE A 810 26.81 4.42 37.09
CA ILE A 810 27.98 3.87 36.40
C ILE A 810 29.27 4.60 36.84
N LYS A 811 29.23 5.92 37.06
CA LYS A 811 30.37 6.69 37.59
C LYS A 811 30.83 6.24 38.98
N ASN A 812 29.94 5.66 39.79
CA ASN A 812 30.24 5.15 41.13
C ASN A 812 30.44 3.62 41.19
N ASP A 813 30.17 2.87 40.11
CA ASP A 813 30.37 1.42 40.06
C ASP A 813 31.86 1.11 39.81
N SER A 814 32.60 0.89 40.89
CA SER A 814 34.02 0.47 40.86
C SER A 814 34.32 -0.82 40.07
N SER A 815 33.30 -1.58 39.65
CA SER A 815 33.49 -2.71 38.74
C SER A 815 33.58 -2.30 37.27
N VAL A 816 33.18 -1.08 36.89
CA VAL A 816 33.17 -0.55 35.51
C VAL A 816 34.33 0.43 35.30
N ASP A 817 35.05 0.29 34.18
CA ASP A 817 35.95 1.35 33.73
C ASP A 817 35.10 2.43 33.01
N PHE A 818 34.79 3.52 33.72
CA PHE A 818 33.90 4.56 33.20
C PHE A 818 34.41 5.19 31.90
N GLU A 819 35.72 5.25 31.68
CA GLU A 819 36.32 5.81 30.47
C GLU A 819 36.48 4.76 29.36
N ASN A 820 36.95 3.55 29.69
CA ASN A 820 37.44 2.59 28.69
C ASN A 820 36.53 1.41 28.38
N ASP A 821 35.56 1.07 29.23
CA ASP A 821 34.62 -0.01 28.93
C ASP A 821 33.57 0.44 27.90
N TRP A 822 33.21 -0.42 26.94
CA TRP A 822 32.10 -0.12 26.02
C TRP A 822 30.75 -0.43 26.67
N LYS A 823 29.84 0.55 26.63
CA LYS A 823 28.48 0.48 27.16
C LYS A 823 27.47 0.35 26.02
N LEU A 824 26.50 -0.53 26.19
CA LEU A 824 25.29 -0.60 25.36
C LEU A 824 24.08 -0.23 26.22
N VAL A 825 23.46 0.90 25.93
CA VAL A 825 22.26 1.40 26.61
C VAL A 825 21.05 1.10 25.73
N THR A 826 19.98 0.53 26.29
CA THR A 826 18.72 0.31 25.57
C THR A 826 17.58 1.14 26.18
N LEU A 827 16.93 1.96 25.35
CA LEU A 827 15.86 2.88 25.74
C LEU A 827 14.58 2.48 25.01
N PHE A 828 13.50 2.20 25.76
CA PHE A 828 12.18 1.92 25.22
C PHE A 828 11.09 2.54 26.12
N ILE A 829 10.23 3.37 25.53
CA ILE A 829 9.27 4.25 26.22
C ILE A 829 8.19 4.70 25.22
N GLY A 830 7.14 5.41 25.69
CA GLY A 830 6.06 5.94 24.85
C GLY A 830 4.71 5.25 25.08
N GLY A 831 4.69 4.04 25.64
CA GLY A 831 3.45 3.28 25.87
C GLY A 831 2.51 3.99 26.84
N ASN A 832 3.01 4.42 28.00
CA ASN A 832 2.23 5.17 28.99
C ASN A 832 1.88 6.60 28.52
N ASP A 833 2.63 7.14 27.54
CA ASP A 833 2.37 8.44 26.93
C ASP A 833 1.16 8.34 26.00
N LEU A 834 1.16 7.39 25.04
CA LEU A 834 0.01 7.11 24.16
C LEU A 834 -1.24 6.69 24.93
N CYS A 835 -1.11 5.75 25.86
CA CYS A 835 -2.22 5.22 26.65
C CYS A 835 -2.93 6.27 27.51
N GLN A 836 -2.28 7.40 27.78
CA GLN A 836 -2.80 8.50 28.59
C GLN A 836 -2.90 9.83 27.82
N TYR A 837 -2.60 9.85 26.51
CA TYR A 837 -2.51 11.06 25.68
C TYR A 837 -3.75 11.95 25.79
N CYS A 838 -4.94 11.33 25.68
CA CYS A 838 -6.23 12.02 25.75
C CYS A 838 -6.49 12.76 27.09
N ASN A 839 -5.81 12.37 28.18
CA ASN A 839 -5.94 12.99 29.51
C ASN A 839 -5.08 14.25 29.67
N ASP A 840 -3.99 14.38 28.90
CA ASP A 840 -3.15 15.58 28.87
C ASP A 840 -2.38 15.67 27.54
N ARG A 841 -3.09 16.12 26.50
CA ARG A 841 -2.55 16.28 25.14
C ARG A 841 -1.39 17.29 25.06
N ALA A 842 -1.25 18.16 26.07
CA ALA A 842 -0.25 19.21 26.10
C ALA A 842 1.09 18.67 26.62
N SER A 843 1.13 18.00 27.77
CA SER A 843 2.39 17.43 28.28
C SER A 843 2.83 16.17 27.54
N LEU A 844 1.89 15.44 26.92
CA LEU A 844 2.13 14.19 26.19
C LEU A 844 2.18 14.38 24.66
N SER A 845 2.43 15.61 24.19
CA SER A 845 2.56 15.92 22.76
C SER A 845 3.83 15.29 22.16
N PRO A 846 3.85 14.99 20.84
CA PRO A 846 5.05 14.51 20.15
C PRO A 846 6.27 15.44 20.32
N GLN A 847 6.04 16.75 20.39
CA GLN A 847 7.11 17.74 20.58
C GLN A 847 7.70 17.68 22.00
N ASN A 848 6.88 17.45 23.04
CA ASN A 848 7.39 17.23 24.39
C ASN A 848 8.07 15.86 24.55
N TYR A 849 7.56 14.83 23.86
CA TYR A 849 8.24 13.54 23.76
C TYR A 849 9.62 13.66 23.11
N SER A 850 9.70 14.32 21.95
CA SER A 850 10.93 14.62 21.22
C SER A 850 11.91 15.44 22.08
N TYR A 851 11.43 16.49 22.76
CA TYR A 851 12.24 17.30 23.68
C TYR A 851 12.83 16.51 24.85
N HIS A 852 12.04 15.63 25.49
CA HIS A 852 12.51 14.82 26.61
C HIS A 852 13.43 13.67 26.16
N MET A 853 13.19 13.08 24.99
CA MET A 853 14.12 12.14 24.35
C MET A 853 15.44 12.82 24.02
N MET A 854 15.41 14.00 23.40
CA MET A 854 16.58 14.81 23.07
C MET A 854 17.38 15.16 24.33
N THR A 855 16.71 15.61 25.39
CA THR A 855 17.35 15.93 26.69
C THR A 855 18.05 14.71 27.29
N SER A 856 17.43 13.53 27.17
CA SER A 856 17.98 12.25 27.66
C SER A 856 19.22 11.82 26.88
N LEU A 857 19.17 11.89 25.55
CA LEU A 857 20.29 11.56 24.66
C LEU A 857 21.44 12.59 24.78
N ASP A 858 21.13 13.89 24.90
CA ASP A 858 22.10 14.96 25.16
C ASP A 858 22.93 14.70 26.43
N MET A 859 22.31 14.19 27.49
CA MET A 859 23.00 13.87 28.75
C MET A 859 23.95 12.69 28.58
N LEU A 860 23.55 11.63 27.85
CA LEU A 860 24.44 10.52 27.52
C LEU A 860 25.60 10.98 26.61
N TYR A 861 25.31 11.75 25.56
CA TYR A 861 26.27 12.26 24.59
C TYR A 861 27.30 13.23 25.19
N LYS A 862 26.94 13.97 26.25
CA LYS A 862 27.86 14.91 26.94
C LYS A 862 28.68 14.28 28.05
N GLU A 863 28.16 13.26 28.75
CA GLU A 863 28.76 12.77 29.99
C GLU A 863 29.28 11.33 29.97
N VAL A 864 28.93 10.52 28.96
CA VAL A 864 29.34 9.10 28.91
C VAL A 864 30.22 8.84 27.69
N PRO A 865 31.42 8.27 27.86
CA PRO A 865 32.26 7.83 26.75
C PRO A 865 32.01 6.37 26.36
N ARG A 866 32.43 6.01 25.14
CA ARG A 866 32.38 4.65 24.58
C ARG A 866 31.01 3.99 24.71
N THR A 867 30.00 4.61 24.11
CA THR A 867 28.60 4.24 24.29
C THR A 867 27.82 4.11 22.98
N ILE A 868 27.10 2.99 22.82
CA ILE A 868 26.05 2.84 21.82
C ILE A 868 24.70 2.91 22.54
N VAL A 869 23.76 3.70 22.02
CA VAL A 869 22.38 3.81 22.52
C VAL A 869 21.42 3.23 21.49
N ASN A 870 20.81 2.11 21.82
CA ASN A 870 19.64 1.59 21.13
C ASN A 870 18.41 2.38 21.59
N VAL A 871 17.73 3.06 20.67
CA VAL A 871 16.41 3.64 20.91
C VAL A 871 15.40 2.80 20.14
N LEU A 872 14.44 2.20 20.84
CA LEU A 872 13.35 1.49 20.16
C LEU A 872 12.23 2.47 19.85
N GLU A 873 11.68 2.36 18.66
CA GLU A 873 10.42 3.02 18.31
C GLU A 873 9.25 2.38 19.08
N ILE A 874 8.26 3.20 19.41
CA ILE A 874 7.06 2.74 20.09
C ILE A 874 6.20 1.89 19.13
N LEU A 875 5.66 0.78 19.65
CA LEU A 875 4.84 -0.12 18.84
C LEU A 875 3.60 0.57 18.27
N GLU A 876 3.20 0.13 17.09
CA GLU A 876 1.87 0.40 16.55
C GLU A 876 0.82 -0.32 17.40
N ILE A 877 0.04 0.42 18.19
CA ILE A 877 -0.82 -0.17 19.23
C ILE A 877 -2.15 -0.73 18.73
N GLU A 878 -2.51 -0.57 17.45
CA GLU A 878 -3.76 -1.09 16.86
C GLU A 878 -3.99 -2.58 17.12
N GLY A 879 -2.92 -3.39 17.04
CA GLY A 879 -2.97 -4.80 17.35
C GLY A 879 -3.55 -5.14 18.73
N LEU A 880 -3.38 -4.26 19.73
CA LEU A 880 -3.85 -4.48 21.11
C LEU A 880 -5.38 -4.60 21.20
N ARG A 881 -6.15 -3.89 20.36
CA ARG A 881 -7.62 -3.96 20.33
C ARG A 881 -8.15 -5.34 19.97
N ARG A 882 -7.33 -6.17 19.30
CA ARG A 882 -7.68 -7.54 18.89
C ARG A 882 -7.42 -8.57 20.00
N ILE A 883 -6.53 -8.29 20.95
CA ILE A 883 -6.12 -9.23 22.01
C ILE A 883 -7.22 -9.34 23.07
N LYS A 884 -8.04 -10.38 23.01
CA LYS A 884 -9.19 -10.61 23.91
C LYS A 884 -9.10 -12.01 24.55
N ARG A 885 -9.36 -12.07 25.86
CA ARG A 885 -9.40 -13.30 26.68
C ARG A 885 -10.45 -13.12 27.76
N ASP A 886 -11.27 -14.14 28.02
CA ASP A 886 -12.36 -14.10 29.01
C ASP A 886 -11.81 -14.17 30.45
N SER A 887 -11.19 -13.07 30.87
CA SER A 887 -10.44 -12.95 32.13
C SER A 887 -10.40 -11.49 32.56
N LEU A 888 -10.51 -11.22 33.87
CA LEU A 888 -10.64 -9.86 34.43
C LEU A 888 -9.50 -8.91 34.06
N GLY A 889 -8.28 -9.42 33.89
CA GLY A 889 -7.15 -8.59 33.44
C GLY A 889 -7.38 -8.06 32.03
N CYS A 890 -7.67 -8.95 31.09
CA CYS A 890 -7.85 -8.60 29.67
C CYS A 890 -9.17 -7.85 29.40
N SER A 891 -10.25 -8.16 30.11
CA SER A 891 -11.56 -7.50 29.89
C SER A 891 -11.74 -6.19 30.64
N VAL A 892 -10.99 -5.94 31.72
CA VAL A 892 -11.13 -4.74 32.57
C VAL A 892 -9.82 -3.98 32.76
N LEU A 893 -8.73 -4.62 33.19
CA LEU A 893 -7.48 -3.90 33.48
C LEU A 893 -6.81 -3.35 32.22
N GLN A 894 -6.81 -4.08 31.11
CA GLN A 894 -6.27 -3.64 29.82
C GLN A 894 -6.80 -2.24 29.46
N LYS A 895 -8.12 -2.08 29.52
CA LYS A 895 -8.85 -0.82 29.25
C LYS A 895 -8.62 0.28 30.29
N TYR A 896 -8.28 -0.08 31.53
CA TYR A 896 -7.96 0.88 32.59
C TYR A 896 -6.51 1.40 32.48
N VAL A 897 -5.58 0.58 31.98
CA VAL A 897 -4.19 0.97 31.73
C VAL A 897 -4.07 1.82 30.47
N CYS A 898 -4.80 1.47 29.40
CA CYS A 898 -4.76 2.15 28.11
C CYS A 898 -6.13 2.75 27.68
N PRO A 899 -6.74 3.63 28.49
CA PRO A 899 -8.09 4.15 28.25
C PRO A 899 -8.20 4.92 26.93
N CYS A 900 -7.20 5.73 26.60
CA CYS A 900 -7.21 6.57 25.38
C CYS A 900 -7.21 5.74 24.08
N PHE A 901 -6.87 4.46 24.13
CA PHE A 901 -6.81 3.61 22.94
C PHE A 901 -7.82 2.45 22.92
N LEU A 902 -8.22 1.94 24.09
CA LEU A 902 -9.07 0.73 24.22
C LEU A 902 -10.52 1.00 24.64
N LEU A 903 -10.88 2.28 24.87
CA LEU A 903 -12.25 2.73 25.09
C LEU A 903 -12.94 3.33 23.84
N PRO A 904 -12.27 4.08 22.95
CA PRO A 904 -12.92 4.64 21.77
C PRO A 904 -13.43 3.57 20.79
N GLY A 905 -14.43 3.90 19.97
CA GLY A 905 -14.95 3.04 18.90
C GLY A 905 -13.96 2.85 17.75
N GLU A 906 -14.15 1.86 16.88
CA GLU A 906 -13.25 1.64 15.74
C GLU A 906 -13.23 2.87 14.81
N ASP A 907 -14.41 3.44 14.51
CA ASP A 907 -14.58 4.59 13.61
C ASP A 907 -14.56 5.96 14.33
N SER A 908 -13.92 6.05 15.51
CA SER A 908 -13.97 7.25 16.35
C SER A 908 -12.81 8.23 16.11
N PRO A 909 -13.04 9.55 16.13
CA PRO A 909 -11.99 10.55 15.93
C PRO A 909 -10.92 10.49 17.03
N GLU A 910 -11.28 10.07 18.25
CA GLU A 910 -10.30 9.85 19.33
C GLU A 910 -9.36 8.68 19.02
N LEU A 911 -9.84 7.61 18.35
CA LEU A 911 -8.97 6.51 17.93
C LEU A 911 -8.05 6.95 16.78
N ALA A 912 -8.60 7.64 15.77
CA ALA A 912 -7.84 8.19 14.66
C ALA A 912 -6.74 9.15 15.15
N GLU A 913 -7.05 10.03 16.10
CA GLU A 913 -6.08 10.93 16.72
C GLU A 913 -4.96 10.16 17.44
N VAL A 914 -5.27 9.13 18.24
CA VAL A 914 -4.22 8.37 18.94
C VAL A 914 -3.41 7.49 17.96
N LYS A 915 -3.99 6.99 16.86
CA LYS A 915 -3.23 6.35 15.76
C LYS A 915 -2.25 7.34 15.10
N ARG A 916 -2.70 8.56 14.78
CA ARG A 916 -1.82 9.63 14.26
C ARG A 916 -0.70 9.97 15.23
N ILE A 917 -1.00 10.18 16.51
CA ILE A 917 0.00 10.48 17.55
C ILE A 917 0.98 9.31 17.72
N ASN A 918 0.54 8.05 17.65
CA ASN A 918 1.43 6.88 17.67
C ASN A 918 2.45 6.93 16.53
N ARG A 919 2.03 7.29 15.31
CA ARG A 919 2.92 7.46 14.16
C ARG A 919 3.85 8.67 14.32
N GLU A 920 3.36 9.78 14.87
CA GLU A 920 4.18 10.97 15.15
C GLU A 920 5.26 10.69 16.22
N LEU A 921 5.01 9.85 17.23
CA LEU A 921 6.06 9.44 18.18
C LEU A 921 7.15 8.59 17.52
N GLN A 922 6.83 7.77 16.51
CA GLN A 922 7.82 7.04 15.70
C GLN A 922 8.65 8.01 14.87
N ILE A 923 7.99 8.91 14.11
CA ILE A 923 8.63 9.91 13.25
C ILE A 923 9.55 10.86 14.04
N GLU A 924 9.10 11.37 15.20
CA GLU A 924 9.93 12.21 16.08
C GLU A 924 11.13 11.42 16.66
N THR A 925 10.98 10.13 16.93
CA THR A 925 12.10 9.26 17.34
C THR A 925 13.13 9.14 16.22
N GLU A 926 12.69 8.85 14.99
CA GLU A 926 13.58 8.68 13.83
C GLU A 926 14.30 9.99 13.46
N ASN A 927 13.55 11.09 13.35
CA ASN A 927 14.08 12.43 13.06
C ASN A 927 15.16 12.85 14.07
N LEU A 928 14.91 12.65 15.36
CA LEU A 928 15.85 13.00 16.42
C LEU A 928 17.12 12.15 16.39
N VAL A 929 17.00 10.86 16.09
CA VAL A 929 18.13 9.92 16.09
C VAL A 929 19.01 10.11 14.85
N TYR A 930 18.43 10.26 13.66
CA TYR A 930 19.20 10.37 12.41
C TYR A 930 19.52 11.80 11.96
N GLY A 931 18.90 12.83 12.56
CA GLY A 931 19.14 14.26 12.31
C GLY A 931 20.55 14.80 12.65
N GLY A 932 21.55 13.93 12.80
CA GLY A 932 22.97 14.28 12.85
C GLY A 932 23.50 14.84 14.17
N ARG A 933 22.62 15.12 15.14
CA ARG A 933 22.96 15.73 16.44
C ARG A 933 24.04 14.99 17.23
N TYR A 934 24.16 13.68 17.03
CA TYR A 934 25.08 12.81 17.78
C TYR A 934 26.24 12.27 16.92
N ASP A 935 26.35 12.67 15.65
CA ASP A 935 27.38 12.19 14.72
C ASP A 935 28.78 12.82 15.00
N GLY A 936 28.88 13.76 15.94
CA GLY A 936 30.10 14.52 16.25
C GLY A 936 31.10 13.85 17.19
N ARG A 937 30.90 12.58 17.58
CA ARG A 937 31.82 11.80 18.43
C ARG A 937 32.02 10.40 17.86
N GLU A 938 33.25 10.07 17.47
CA GLU A 938 33.64 8.70 17.10
C GLU A 938 33.28 7.68 18.18
N ASP A 939 33.39 8.03 19.46
CA ASP A 939 33.17 7.08 20.57
C ASP A 939 31.71 6.97 21.04
N PHE A 940 30.76 7.56 20.31
CA PHE A 940 29.34 7.55 20.65
C PHE A 940 28.46 7.28 19.43
N ALA A 941 27.36 6.53 19.58
CA ALA A 941 26.35 6.39 18.54
C ALA A 941 24.94 6.23 19.13
N VAL A 942 23.94 6.79 18.45
CA VAL A 942 22.52 6.49 18.68
C VAL A 942 21.98 5.76 17.46
N VAL A 943 21.17 4.71 17.67
CA VAL A 943 20.62 3.87 16.60
C VAL A 943 19.16 3.57 16.90
N ALA A 944 18.26 3.92 15.97
CA ALA A 944 16.86 3.54 16.06
C ALA A 944 16.69 2.07 15.67
N GLN A 945 15.82 1.36 16.37
CA GLN A 945 15.58 -0.08 16.19
C GLN A 945 14.09 -0.29 15.89
N PRO A 946 13.66 -0.12 14.62
CA PRO A 946 12.25 0.01 14.21
C PRO A 946 11.45 -1.30 14.19
N PHE A 947 11.90 -2.41 14.80
CA PHE A 947 11.23 -3.72 14.68
C PHE A 947 9.80 -3.80 15.27
N PHE A 948 9.26 -2.72 15.81
CA PHE A 948 7.87 -2.56 16.25
C PHE A 948 7.09 -1.49 15.46
N GLN A 949 7.71 -0.82 14.49
CA GLN A 949 7.13 0.30 13.74
C GLN A 949 5.80 -0.08 13.07
N ASN A 950 5.77 -1.26 12.44
CA ASN A 950 4.57 -1.91 11.90
C ASN A 950 4.31 -3.20 12.70
N SER A 951 3.35 -3.21 13.62
CA SER A 951 3.27 -4.25 14.66
C SER A 951 2.27 -5.38 14.37
N ILE A 952 2.80 -6.58 14.23
CA ILE A 952 2.07 -7.81 13.94
C ILE A 952 1.66 -8.50 15.24
N VAL A 953 0.35 -8.68 15.45
CA VAL A 953 -0.20 -9.50 16.54
C VAL A 953 0.12 -10.97 16.29
N PRO A 954 0.83 -11.68 17.20
CA PRO A 954 1.05 -13.11 17.07
C PRO A 954 -0.28 -13.87 17.10
N LEU A 955 -0.50 -14.81 16.17
CA LEU A 955 -1.74 -15.59 16.08
C LEU A 955 -1.48 -17.09 16.31
N ASN A 956 -2.36 -17.74 17.07
CA ASN A 956 -2.32 -19.16 17.41
C ASN A 956 -2.76 -20.07 16.24
N ALA A 957 -2.77 -21.39 16.45
CA ALA A 957 -3.18 -22.35 15.41
C ALA A 957 -4.61 -22.13 14.86
N ASP A 958 -5.52 -21.57 15.68
CA ASP A 958 -6.90 -21.26 15.29
C ASP A 958 -7.02 -19.93 14.51
N GLY A 959 -5.92 -19.19 14.31
CA GLY A 959 -5.91 -17.85 13.72
C GLY A 959 -6.35 -16.73 14.65
N ARG A 960 -6.52 -17.00 15.95
CA ARG A 960 -6.85 -16.00 16.98
C ARG A 960 -5.57 -15.44 17.62
N PRO A 961 -5.56 -14.21 18.18
CA PRO A 961 -4.42 -13.70 18.92
C PRO A 961 -3.88 -14.68 19.98
N ASP A 962 -2.61 -15.01 19.89
CA ASP A 962 -1.93 -15.93 20.81
C ASP A 962 -1.65 -15.20 22.12
N THR A 963 -2.65 -15.24 23.01
CA THR A 963 -2.60 -14.61 24.34
C THR A 963 -1.42 -15.08 25.21
N THR A 964 -0.73 -16.18 24.87
CA THR A 964 0.46 -16.64 25.62
C THR A 964 1.69 -15.74 25.42
N TYR A 965 1.69 -14.88 24.41
CA TYR A 965 2.69 -13.80 24.25
C TYR A 965 2.53 -12.68 25.28
N PHE A 966 1.39 -12.61 25.96
CA PHE A 966 1.02 -11.52 26.85
C PHE A 966 0.84 -12.01 28.28
N SER A 967 0.96 -11.08 29.23
CA SER A 967 0.72 -11.30 30.65
C SER A 967 -0.78 -11.39 30.95
N GLU A 968 -1.12 -11.57 32.21
CA GLU A 968 -2.50 -11.78 32.70
C GLU A 968 -3.46 -10.60 32.45
N ASP A 969 -2.94 -9.44 32.03
CA ASP A 969 -3.69 -8.25 31.62
C ASP A 969 -3.92 -8.13 30.10
N CYS A 970 -3.36 -9.03 29.28
CA CYS A 970 -3.34 -8.91 27.81
C CYS A 970 -2.74 -7.57 27.29
N PHE A 971 -1.85 -6.95 28.05
CA PHE A 971 -1.20 -5.68 27.68
C PHE A 971 0.33 -5.78 27.76
N HIS A 972 0.88 -6.17 28.91
CA HIS A 972 2.32 -6.40 29.04
C HIS A 972 2.71 -7.72 28.39
N PHE A 973 3.94 -7.84 27.89
CA PHE A 973 4.44 -9.09 27.33
C PHE A 973 4.72 -10.14 28.42
N SER A 974 4.51 -11.41 28.10
CA SER A 974 4.96 -12.54 28.93
C SER A 974 6.46 -12.81 28.72
N GLU A 975 7.05 -13.75 29.47
CA GLU A 975 8.40 -14.25 29.25
C GLU A 975 8.61 -14.78 27.81
N ARG A 976 7.54 -15.23 27.13
CA ARG A 976 7.57 -15.61 25.72
C ARG A 976 7.74 -14.38 24.80
N GLY A 977 6.95 -13.34 25.02
CA GLY A 977 7.09 -12.09 24.27
C GLY A 977 8.43 -11.40 24.54
N HIS A 978 8.89 -11.42 25.79
CA HIS A 978 10.22 -10.95 26.18
C HIS A 978 11.36 -11.68 25.44
N ALA A 979 11.24 -13.00 25.23
CA ALA A 979 12.24 -13.76 24.48
C ALA A 979 12.30 -13.33 23.01
N ASP A 980 11.15 -13.25 22.32
CA ASP A 980 11.11 -12.83 20.91
C ASP A 980 11.49 -11.33 20.74
N MET A 981 11.14 -10.44 21.69
CA MET A 981 11.62 -9.04 21.73
C MET A 981 13.15 -8.94 21.77
N ALA A 982 13.80 -9.81 22.55
CA ALA A 982 15.25 -9.82 22.69
C ALA A 982 15.96 -10.31 21.42
N ILE A 983 15.38 -11.30 20.73
CA ILE A 983 15.85 -11.77 19.43
C ILE A 983 15.66 -10.68 18.37
N ALA A 984 14.50 -10.01 18.36
CA ALA A 984 14.21 -8.94 17.42
C ALA A 984 15.20 -7.78 17.55
N LEU A 985 15.43 -7.23 18.75
CA LEU A 985 16.45 -6.19 18.95
C LEU A 985 17.85 -6.66 18.52
N TRP A 986 18.26 -7.87 18.91
CA TRP A 986 19.57 -8.41 18.53
C TRP A 986 19.75 -8.50 17.01
N ASN A 987 18.74 -9.01 16.30
CA ASN A 987 18.77 -9.11 14.84
C ASN A 987 18.81 -7.72 14.19
N ASN A 988 18.05 -6.75 14.72
CA ASN A 988 17.96 -5.38 14.22
C ASN A 988 19.27 -4.60 14.47
N MET A 989 20.03 -4.90 15.54
CA MET A 989 21.40 -4.42 15.75
C MET A 989 22.40 -4.93 14.71
N LEU A 990 22.11 -6.07 14.05
CA LEU A 990 22.92 -6.68 12.99
C LEU A 990 22.40 -6.37 11.58
N GLU A 991 21.51 -5.38 11.45
CA GLU A 991 21.00 -4.89 10.16
C GLU A 991 21.42 -3.43 9.91
N PRO A 992 21.93 -3.09 8.70
CA PRO A 992 22.33 -1.72 8.39
C PRO A 992 21.16 -0.72 8.49
N VAL A 993 21.47 0.49 8.94
CA VAL A 993 20.53 1.63 8.96
C VAL A 993 19.98 1.86 7.55
N GLY A 994 18.67 2.09 7.44
CA GLY A 994 17.94 2.13 6.16
C GLY A 994 17.59 0.75 5.56
N LYS A 995 18.02 -0.36 6.18
CA LYS A 995 17.64 -1.74 5.82
C LYS A 995 17.27 -2.60 7.05
N LYS A 996 16.95 -1.94 8.17
CA LYS A 996 16.47 -2.59 9.40
C LYS A 996 15.05 -3.13 9.19
N GLN A 997 14.77 -4.31 9.73
CA GLN A 997 13.42 -4.87 9.76
C GLN A 997 12.51 -3.96 10.62
N THR A 998 11.35 -3.57 10.06
CA THR A 998 10.41 -2.59 10.65
C THR A 998 9.18 -3.24 11.33
N TYR A 999 9.17 -4.57 11.44
CA TYR A 999 8.04 -5.34 11.98
C TYR A 999 8.52 -6.51 12.86
N ASN A 1000 7.67 -6.98 13.78
CA ASN A 1000 8.07 -8.01 14.75
C ASN A 1000 7.77 -9.43 14.24
N ASN A 1001 8.83 -10.22 14.01
CA ASN A 1001 8.71 -11.63 13.60
C ASN A 1001 8.69 -12.56 14.84
N PHE A 1002 7.55 -12.56 15.55
CA PHE A 1002 7.36 -13.33 16.79
C PHE A 1002 6.92 -14.76 16.49
N THR A 1003 7.91 -15.63 16.26
CA THR A 1003 7.72 -17.07 15.95
C THR A 1003 8.25 -18.00 17.04
N ASN A 1004 9.06 -17.52 18.00
CA ASN A 1004 9.63 -18.32 19.10
C ASN A 1004 10.41 -19.57 18.65
N ALA A 1005 10.95 -19.56 17.42
CA ALA A 1005 11.83 -20.59 16.92
C ALA A 1005 13.24 -20.38 17.50
N ARG A 1006 13.79 -21.43 18.13
CA ARG A 1006 15.00 -21.32 18.96
C ARG A 1006 16.24 -20.88 18.20
N ASN A 1007 16.27 -21.08 16.88
CA ASN A 1007 17.37 -20.76 15.97
C ASN A 1007 17.28 -19.37 15.31
N ASN A 1008 16.34 -18.50 15.71
CA ASN A 1008 16.12 -17.17 15.11
C ASN A 1008 17.22 -16.12 15.34
N ILE A 1009 18.30 -16.45 16.06
CA ILE A 1009 19.40 -15.52 16.37
C ILE A 1009 20.33 -15.39 15.15
N LYS A 1010 20.34 -14.21 14.51
CA LYS A 1010 21.32 -13.87 13.45
C LYS A 1010 22.73 -13.75 14.03
N CYS A 1011 23.73 -13.98 13.18
CA CYS A 1011 25.14 -13.91 13.56
C CYS A 1011 25.86 -12.81 12.75
N PRO A 1012 26.82 -12.08 13.34
CA PRO A 1012 27.70 -11.18 12.58
C PRO A 1012 28.48 -11.95 11.51
N THR A 1013 28.68 -11.36 10.33
CA THR A 1013 29.47 -11.97 9.25
C THR A 1013 30.94 -11.56 9.35
N GLU A 1014 31.83 -12.16 8.56
CA GLU A 1014 33.24 -11.74 8.53
C GLU A 1014 33.44 -10.38 7.84
N GLU A 1015 32.58 -10.05 6.87
CA GLU A 1015 32.53 -8.75 6.18
C GLU A 1015 31.96 -7.66 7.10
N HIS A 1016 30.91 -7.99 7.86
CA HIS A 1016 30.22 -7.10 8.79
C HIS A 1016 30.19 -7.70 10.21
N PRO A 1017 31.34 -7.71 10.93
CA PRO A 1017 31.45 -8.27 12.27
C PRO A 1017 30.99 -7.29 13.38
N TYR A 1018 30.55 -6.09 12.99
CA TYR A 1018 30.25 -4.98 13.89
C TYR A 1018 28.74 -4.78 14.09
N ILE A 1019 28.35 -4.12 15.18
CA ILE A 1019 27.00 -3.59 15.34
C ILE A 1019 26.79 -2.44 14.35
N PHE A 1020 25.64 -2.42 13.69
CA PHE A 1020 25.34 -1.39 12.70
C PHE A 1020 24.90 -0.07 13.33
N THR A 1021 25.49 1.00 12.81
CA THR A 1021 25.32 2.41 13.14
C THR A 1021 25.21 3.20 11.83
N LYS A 1022 24.82 4.48 11.89
CA LYS A 1022 24.66 5.32 10.69
C LYS A 1022 25.90 5.31 9.78
N ALA A 1023 27.10 5.48 10.34
CA ALA A 1023 28.35 5.60 9.57
C ALA A 1023 28.82 4.29 8.91
N ASN A 1024 28.67 3.13 9.58
CA ASN A 1024 29.11 1.84 9.01
C ASN A 1024 28.02 1.09 8.21
N SER A 1025 26.87 1.73 7.96
CA SER A 1025 25.78 1.19 7.13
C SER A 1025 25.85 1.64 5.65
N LEU A 1026 26.67 2.64 5.32
CA LEU A 1026 26.86 3.13 3.97
C LEU A 1026 27.90 2.28 3.21
N PRO A 1027 27.74 2.05 1.89
CA PRO A 1027 28.76 1.39 1.08
C PRO A 1027 30.07 2.17 1.13
N SER A 1028 31.17 1.49 1.45
CA SER A 1028 32.50 2.10 1.38
C SER A 1028 32.87 2.38 -0.08
N SER A 1029 33.09 3.66 -0.42
CA SER A 1029 33.66 4.02 -1.72
C SER A 1029 35.12 3.58 -1.76
N THR A 1030 35.35 2.37 -2.26
CA THR A 1030 36.71 1.80 -2.37
C THR A 1030 37.48 2.50 -3.48
N THR A 1031 38.24 3.53 -3.12
CA THR A 1031 39.29 4.07 -3.98
C THR A 1031 40.37 3.01 -4.18
N THR A 1032 40.25 2.23 -5.26
CA THR A 1032 41.17 1.14 -5.61
C THR A 1032 42.58 1.67 -5.81
N THR A 1033 43.41 1.57 -4.77
CA THR A 1033 44.82 1.93 -4.84
C THR A 1033 45.53 0.85 -5.65
N ALA A 1034 46.08 1.21 -6.82
CA ALA A 1034 46.73 0.25 -7.70
C ALA A 1034 47.93 -0.43 -7.00
N PRO A 1035 48.09 -1.77 -7.09
CA PRO A 1035 49.26 -2.45 -6.57
C PRO A 1035 50.54 -1.96 -7.26
N LYS A 1036 51.58 -1.66 -6.49
CA LYS A 1036 52.91 -1.43 -7.05
C LYS A 1036 53.45 -2.76 -7.59
N THR A 1037 53.87 -2.76 -8.84
CA THR A 1037 54.73 -3.80 -9.41
C THR A 1037 56.06 -3.81 -8.68
N ASP A 1038 56.50 -4.97 -8.22
CA ASP A 1038 57.92 -5.28 -8.14
C ASP A 1038 58.16 -6.77 -8.40
N SER A 1039 59.35 -7.13 -8.83
CA SER A 1039 59.60 -8.38 -9.57
C SER A 1039 60.40 -9.44 -8.80
N THR A 1040 60.14 -10.73 -9.04
CA THR A 1040 61.15 -11.72 -9.54
C THR A 1040 60.64 -13.17 -9.68
N THR A 1041 61.14 -13.86 -10.73
CA THR A 1041 61.34 -15.33 -10.91
C THR A 1041 60.22 -16.37 -10.66
N PHE A 1042 59.84 -17.09 -11.73
CA PHE A 1042 59.30 -18.47 -11.73
C PHE A 1042 60.39 -19.52 -11.41
N PRO A 1043 60.02 -20.80 -11.13
CA PRO A 1043 60.03 -21.81 -12.21
C PRO A 1043 58.85 -22.82 -12.25
N LEU A 1044 58.46 -23.15 -13.50
CA LEU A 1044 57.74 -24.31 -14.07
C LEU A 1044 57.09 -25.42 -13.21
N THR A 1045 55.86 -25.81 -13.60
CA THR A 1045 55.53 -27.13 -14.23
C THR A 1045 54.07 -27.09 -14.76
N SER A 1046 53.80 -27.16 -16.08
CA SER A 1046 53.41 -28.35 -16.91
C SER A 1046 52.04 -28.99 -16.52
N THR A 1047 51.08 -29.30 -17.40
CA THR A 1047 51.11 -29.47 -18.89
C THR A 1047 49.69 -29.48 -19.54
N THR A 1048 49.59 -29.30 -20.88
CA THR A 1048 48.50 -29.71 -21.83
C THR A 1048 47.04 -29.21 -21.58
N SER A 1049 46.37 -28.39 -22.41
CA SER A 1049 45.96 -28.47 -23.86
C SER A 1049 44.57 -29.12 -24.09
N THR A 1050 43.72 -28.83 -25.10
CA THR A 1050 43.90 -28.16 -26.43
C THR A 1050 42.52 -27.74 -27.04
N THR A 1051 42.43 -26.60 -27.76
CA THR A 1051 41.55 -26.20 -28.95
C THR A 1051 40.04 -26.64 -29.06
N THR A 1052 39.13 -25.97 -29.81
CA THR A 1052 39.25 -25.16 -31.06
C THR A 1052 38.07 -24.16 -31.26
N THR A 1053 38.27 -23.14 -32.13
CA THR A 1053 37.35 -22.09 -32.61
C THR A 1053 36.60 -22.49 -33.93
N PRO A 1054 35.72 -21.69 -34.62
CA PRO A 1054 35.86 -20.26 -35.02
C PRO A 1054 34.60 -19.35 -35.13
N THR A 1055 34.87 -18.09 -35.53
CA THR A 1055 34.01 -16.89 -35.65
C THR A 1055 33.32 -16.74 -37.03
N PRO A 1056 32.44 -15.73 -37.27
CA PRO A 1056 32.88 -14.41 -37.78
C PRO A 1056 32.16 -13.16 -37.20
N ALA A 1057 32.67 -11.97 -37.51
CA ALA A 1057 32.13 -10.64 -37.11
C ALA A 1057 31.55 -9.87 -38.32
N PRO A 1058 31.05 -8.62 -38.15
CA PRO A 1058 31.92 -7.46 -38.47
C PRO A 1058 31.75 -6.21 -37.56
N THR A 1059 32.46 -5.12 -37.87
CA THR A 1059 32.74 -3.96 -36.99
C THR A 1059 32.59 -2.58 -37.64
N THR A 1060 32.16 -1.56 -36.88
CA THR A 1060 32.48 -0.12 -37.03
C THR A 1060 32.36 0.56 -35.64
N HIS A 1061 33.35 1.31 -35.11
CA HIS A 1061 33.83 2.67 -35.47
C HIS A 1061 32.77 3.77 -35.24
N SER A 1062 33.04 4.90 -34.53
CA SER A 1062 34.28 5.37 -33.89
C SER A 1062 34.07 6.53 -32.87
N THR A 1063 35.02 6.71 -31.94
CA THR A 1063 35.46 7.97 -31.27
C THR A 1063 34.48 8.90 -30.55
N ALA A 1064 34.74 9.10 -29.25
CA ALA A 1064 34.58 10.38 -28.55
C ALA A 1064 35.85 10.66 -27.71
N LEU A 1065 36.28 11.92 -27.59
CA LEU A 1065 37.39 12.37 -26.74
C LEU A 1065 36.85 13.11 -25.50
N PRO A 1066 37.57 13.12 -24.37
CA PRO A 1066 37.09 13.71 -23.12
C PRO A 1066 37.27 15.25 -23.10
N LEU A 1067 36.41 15.93 -22.34
CA LEU A 1067 36.57 17.32 -21.94
C LEU A 1067 36.98 17.39 -20.47
N THR A 1068 37.93 18.28 -20.17
CA THR A 1068 38.58 18.42 -18.86
C THR A 1068 37.75 19.27 -17.90
N SER A 1069 37.82 18.93 -16.60
CA SER A 1069 37.29 19.74 -15.52
C SER A 1069 38.46 20.40 -14.76
N ASP A 1070 38.64 21.69 -14.97
CA ASP A 1070 39.44 22.58 -14.12
C ASP A 1070 38.54 23.70 -13.62
N CYS A 1071 38.40 23.80 -12.30
CA CYS A 1071 38.20 25.06 -11.55
C CYS A 1071 38.09 24.75 -10.05
N LEU A 1072 39.19 24.97 -9.32
CA LEU A 1072 39.11 25.35 -7.91
C LEU A 1072 38.76 26.84 -7.87
N ASP A 1073 37.86 27.24 -6.98
CA ASP A 1073 38.01 28.57 -6.37
C ASP A 1073 37.43 28.62 -4.95
N SER A 1074 37.95 29.54 -4.13
CA SER A 1074 37.75 29.55 -2.68
C SER A 1074 36.82 30.68 -2.22
N VAL A 1075 35.84 30.34 -1.37
CA VAL A 1075 34.90 31.33 -0.81
C VAL A 1075 35.60 32.19 0.25
N PRO A 1076 35.63 33.54 0.12
CA PRO A 1076 36.29 34.40 1.09
C PRO A 1076 35.65 34.35 2.49
N VAL A 1077 36.48 34.24 3.53
CA VAL A 1077 36.05 34.10 4.94
C VAL A 1077 35.15 35.27 5.41
N TRP A 1078 35.32 36.47 4.84
CA TRP A 1078 34.46 37.62 5.17
C TRP A 1078 32.99 37.41 4.78
N LEU A 1079 32.70 36.59 3.76
CA LEU A 1079 31.33 36.31 3.32
C LEU A 1079 30.54 35.57 4.41
N ALA A 1080 31.18 34.65 5.14
CA ALA A 1080 30.56 33.95 6.27
C ALA A 1080 30.19 34.91 7.42
N ALA A 1081 31.02 35.92 7.69
CA ALA A 1081 30.73 36.95 8.69
C ALA A 1081 29.56 37.85 8.26
N VAL A 1082 29.51 38.24 6.98
CA VAL A 1082 28.39 39.02 6.42
C VAL A 1082 27.09 38.22 6.46
N LEU A 1083 27.11 36.95 6.05
CA LEU A 1083 25.94 36.05 6.13
C LEU A 1083 25.46 35.83 7.56
N ALA A 1084 26.36 35.75 8.55
CA ALA A 1084 25.99 35.65 9.96
C ALA A 1084 25.29 36.92 10.48
N VAL A 1085 25.77 38.11 10.11
CA VAL A 1085 25.14 39.39 10.49
C VAL A 1085 23.77 39.56 9.81
N ILE A 1086 23.67 39.25 8.51
CA ILE A 1086 22.40 39.27 7.77
C ILE A 1086 21.41 38.28 8.39
N GLY A 1087 21.86 37.06 8.71
CA GLY A 1087 21.04 36.04 9.39
C GLY A 1087 20.53 36.50 10.76
N LEU A 1088 21.33 37.21 11.54
CA LEU A 1088 20.91 37.78 12.84
C LEU A 1088 19.83 38.86 12.66
N LEU A 1089 20.00 39.75 11.68
CA LEU A 1089 19.04 40.82 11.36
C LEU A 1089 17.72 40.27 10.81
N ILE A 1090 17.77 39.23 9.96
CA ILE A 1090 16.59 38.50 9.49
C ILE A 1090 15.91 37.80 10.68
N GLY A 1091 16.66 37.14 11.56
CA GLY A 1091 16.14 36.48 12.75
C GLY A 1091 15.40 37.43 13.69
N TRP A 1092 15.96 38.61 13.97
CA TRP A 1092 15.27 39.66 14.72
C TRP A 1092 14.02 40.18 13.99
N SER A 1093 14.09 40.41 12.68
CA SER A 1093 12.95 40.88 11.86
C SER A 1093 11.79 39.86 11.82
N VAL A 1094 12.09 38.57 11.70
CA VAL A 1094 11.11 37.48 11.75
C VAL A 1094 10.51 37.34 13.15
N THR A 1095 11.32 37.44 14.20
CA THR A 1095 10.86 37.41 15.60
C THR A 1095 9.91 38.58 15.89
N TRP A 1096 10.26 39.79 15.45
CA TRP A 1096 9.43 40.99 15.56
C TRP A 1096 8.09 40.84 14.82
N LEU A 1097 8.11 40.29 13.59
CA LEU A 1097 6.90 39.98 12.81
C LEU A 1097 6.01 38.95 13.51
N LEU A 1098 6.56 37.85 14.02
CA LEU A 1098 5.78 36.80 14.71
C LEU A 1098 5.13 37.32 16.00
N LEU A 1099 5.85 38.13 16.78
CA LEU A 1099 5.29 38.81 17.96
C LEU A 1099 4.19 39.82 17.57
N SER A 1100 4.41 40.61 16.52
CA SER A 1100 3.43 41.56 15.98
C SER A 1100 2.17 40.88 15.45
N CYS A 1101 2.31 39.73 14.77
CA CYS A 1101 1.19 38.92 14.29
C CYS A 1101 0.40 38.28 15.45
N ARG A 1102 1.07 37.78 16.50
CA ARG A 1102 0.39 37.32 17.73
C ARG A 1102 -0.38 38.47 18.39
N ALA A 1103 0.19 39.67 18.47
CA ALA A 1103 -0.50 40.86 19.02
C ALA A 1103 -1.74 41.25 18.18
N LYS A 1104 -1.65 41.26 16.84
CA LYS A 1104 -2.81 41.50 15.95
C LYS A 1104 -3.89 40.42 16.09
N ARG A 1105 -3.53 39.13 16.18
CA ARG A 1105 -4.50 38.03 16.37
C ARG A 1105 -5.20 38.12 17.73
N SER A 1106 -4.51 38.58 18.78
CA SER A 1106 -5.10 38.82 20.10
C SER A 1106 -6.17 39.93 20.06
N LYS A 1107 -5.86 41.11 19.50
CA LYS A 1107 -6.83 42.22 19.39
C LYS A 1107 -8.12 41.82 18.66
N ARG A 1108 -8.04 41.04 17.57
CA ARG A 1108 -9.23 40.58 16.81
C ARG A 1108 -10.18 39.66 17.58
N LYS A 1109 -9.72 38.89 18.58
CA LYS A 1109 -10.61 38.06 19.41
C LYS A 1109 -11.41 38.84 20.45
N MET A 1110 -10.99 40.06 20.80
CA MET A 1110 -11.64 40.86 21.85
C MET A 1110 -12.85 41.66 21.33
N THR A 1111 -12.85 42.07 20.06
CA THR A 1111 -13.95 42.83 19.46
C THR A 1111 -15.19 41.99 19.17
N ALA A 1112 -15.03 40.71 18.84
CA ALA A 1112 -16.15 39.81 18.52
C ALA A 1112 -17.01 39.38 19.72
N ALA A 1113 -16.66 39.80 20.95
CA ALA A 1113 -17.31 39.36 22.20
C ALA A 1113 -18.22 40.41 22.85
N VAL A 1114 -18.42 41.57 22.20
CA VAL A 1114 -19.18 42.72 22.78
C VAL A 1114 -20.51 42.98 22.05
N GLU A 1115 -20.60 42.70 20.75
CA GLU A 1115 -21.84 42.90 19.96
C GLU A 1115 -22.76 41.66 19.95
N MET A 1116 -23.30 41.29 21.12
CA MET A 1116 -24.55 40.49 21.19
C MET A 1116 -25.21 40.54 22.59
N LYS A 1117 -25.92 41.63 22.89
CA LYS A 1117 -26.95 41.64 23.97
C LYS A 1117 -27.89 42.86 23.86
N GLY A 1118 -29.18 42.57 23.69
CA GLY A 1118 -30.24 43.55 23.40
C GLY A 1118 -30.68 43.47 21.92
N THR A 1119 -31.96 43.54 21.57
CA THR A 1119 -33.16 43.86 22.37
C THR A 1119 -34.33 42.89 22.15
N VAL A 1120 -35.30 42.94 23.07
CA VAL A 1120 -36.58 42.21 23.04
C VAL A 1120 -37.50 42.71 21.92
N PHE A 1121 -38.16 41.79 21.21
CA PHE A 1121 -39.63 41.72 21.07
C PHE A 1121 -40.07 40.32 20.61
#